data_AF-A0AAE9YXQ4-F1
#
_entry.id   AF-A0AAE9YXQ4-F1
#
_cell.length_a   1.000
_cell.length_b   1.000
_cell.length_c   1.000
_cell.angle_alpha   90.00
_cell.angle_beta   90.00
_cell.angle_gamma   90.00
#
_symmetry.space_group_name_H-M   'P 1'
#
loop_
_entity.id
_entity.type
_entity.pdbx_description
1 polymer ?
#
loop_
_entity_poly.entity_id
_entity_poly.type
_entity_poly.pdbx_seq_one_letter_code
_entity_poly.pdbx_strand_id
1 'polypeptide(L)'
;MNNTVGKWLIDEQSHCIVSDDEKVELNLATFKLLQLFASCPGEIISLSKIKEEVWQNEFTTNNVVYQTIRNLRMALEGDSGKSYIKTVPRHGYQLLVKIDDQMEGSVPALSGDENMELPAVPQESTGITALVCNKLNTRRWRLMLAIIATMMIVMVAVIKISWVASISQPTKNMSPSKGRLVIIDDIVEISEQQRQIFSHYQQKVVLDSNMEKTRLSSTENLLSKLDQMGDQHKLVVQYLPVQKAILNLVFVGKPSRLAYLSVQPVDKITQKADLEKFTHHLLAVFDDPMLDKGNSGIAGLLRENQEAQALASLSFGQTERLQTARQSIREAIEKYSLNEQQKKAKYYFIETLYAFYQIESFDDKQLHTGVNYLLSHYSQSNYSLVAAAFYLANKESVSIAFQLLEYLEQDPFVTYIQGLLHYELDELTSALKHFEKVYRQDKDFQDNTYFYLELLLSSKRRQEFGQIYTDLKHENYISTNIYYLFYNWLLMQGDFPEAINLLSRDLDKLICNDDLYGAMALINNALANPTQVDKWQGLLTSVESRDWRPPWLFYVRMLNENNLPAYAPWYEEYRKGVLGQDSFIDPIIFVFTVRLALGEYEQVDAAMEKLEQAWASFNEPAFIEVAKVVLKSQLARQQGQNTDDLLASVEEQVIELQWDEIPYINQVLASYYILSDDFASAEVHLIDGCNKNPAICSGWQNIPLLAPIMQTKKLQLSLEKAEQVIRENQSRLTALNSKVAASCPAL
;
A
#
# COMPACT_ATOMS: atom_id res chain seq x y z
N MET A 1 -41.10 -12.60 32.87
CA MET A 1 -41.97 -13.77 33.09
C MET A 1 -41.18 -15.05 32.76
N ASN A 2 -41.66 -16.23 33.15
CA ASN A 2 -40.98 -17.50 32.86
C ASN A 2 -41.33 -18.03 31.45
N ASN A 3 -41.04 -17.23 30.43
CA ASN A 3 -41.34 -17.57 29.05
C ASN A 3 -40.39 -18.67 28.56
N THR A 4 -40.96 -19.72 27.95
CA THR A 4 -40.21 -20.80 27.31
C THR A 4 -40.18 -20.60 25.80
N VAL A 5 -39.04 -20.86 25.17
CA VAL A 5 -38.86 -20.86 23.71
C VAL A 5 -38.33 -22.23 23.32
N GLY A 6 -39.22 -23.11 22.87
CA GLY A 6 -38.88 -24.52 22.60
C GLY A 6 -38.45 -25.26 23.87
N LYS A 7 -37.19 -25.73 23.91
CA LYS A 7 -36.64 -26.39 25.12
C LYS A 7 -36.17 -25.39 26.20
N TRP A 8 -36.00 -24.13 25.83
CA TRP A 8 -35.26 -23.15 26.62
C TRP A 8 -36.19 -22.33 27.52
N LEU A 9 -35.95 -22.33 28.82
CA LEU A 9 -36.49 -21.34 29.76
C LEU A 9 -35.64 -20.06 29.70
N ILE A 10 -36.28 -18.89 29.57
CA ILE A 10 -35.60 -17.59 29.62
C ILE A 10 -35.47 -17.14 31.08
N ASP A 11 -34.23 -16.88 31.52
CA ASP A 11 -33.94 -16.19 32.78
C ASP A 11 -33.66 -14.70 32.51
N GLU A 12 -34.66 -13.87 32.81
CA GLU A 12 -34.58 -12.41 32.68
C GLU A 12 -33.65 -11.74 33.68
N GLN A 13 -33.33 -12.37 34.82
CA GLN A 13 -32.48 -11.76 35.84
C GLN A 13 -30.98 -11.96 35.54
N SER A 14 -30.61 -13.06 34.89
CA SER A 14 -29.21 -13.30 34.46
C SER A 14 -28.97 -13.13 32.95
N HIS A 15 -29.97 -12.73 32.16
CA HIS A 15 -29.91 -12.66 30.68
C HIS A 15 -29.50 -13.99 30.02
N CYS A 16 -29.99 -15.10 30.54
CA CYS A 16 -29.58 -16.45 30.12
C CYS A 16 -30.75 -17.27 29.59
N ILE A 17 -30.41 -18.36 28.90
CA ILE A 17 -31.35 -19.44 28.58
C ILE A 17 -30.89 -20.74 29.25
N VAL A 18 -31.85 -21.52 29.75
CA VAL A 18 -31.61 -22.75 30.53
C VAL A 18 -32.47 -23.90 29.99
N SER A 19 -31.88 -25.09 29.84
CA SER A 19 -32.56 -26.33 29.46
C SER A 19 -31.87 -27.50 30.16
N ASP A 20 -32.58 -28.17 31.07
CA ASP A 20 -32.04 -29.28 31.86
C ASP A 20 -30.75 -28.85 32.60
N ASP A 21 -29.59 -29.45 32.31
CA ASP A 21 -28.28 -29.07 32.87
C ASP A 21 -27.52 -28.00 32.04
N GLU A 22 -28.08 -27.54 30.92
CA GLU A 22 -27.43 -26.62 29.98
C GLU A 22 -27.84 -25.16 30.22
N LYS A 23 -26.89 -24.30 30.58
CA LYS A 23 -27.06 -22.84 30.70
C LYS A 23 -26.21 -22.12 29.65
N VAL A 24 -26.82 -21.24 28.86
CA VAL A 24 -26.13 -20.38 27.88
C VAL A 24 -26.39 -18.91 28.22
N GLU A 25 -25.32 -18.12 28.37
CA GLU A 25 -25.41 -16.69 28.66
C GLU A 25 -25.52 -15.88 27.36
N LEU A 26 -26.46 -14.93 27.30
CA LEU A 26 -26.69 -14.10 26.12
C LEU A 26 -26.20 -12.68 26.36
N ASN A 27 -25.43 -12.12 25.41
CA ASN A 27 -25.12 -10.69 25.46
C ASN A 27 -26.40 -9.85 25.29
N LEU A 28 -26.40 -8.62 25.81
CA LEU A 28 -27.62 -7.80 25.94
C LEU A 28 -28.40 -7.62 24.63
N ALA A 29 -27.72 -7.48 23.49
CA ALA A 29 -28.37 -7.37 22.18
C ALA A 29 -29.00 -8.70 21.73
N THR A 30 -28.32 -9.82 21.98
CA THR A 30 -28.81 -11.18 21.68
C THR A 30 -30.00 -11.55 22.58
N PHE A 31 -29.95 -11.15 23.85
CA PHE A 31 -31.05 -11.30 24.81
C PHE A 31 -32.28 -10.45 24.44
N LYS A 32 -32.09 -9.15 24.17
CA LYS A 32 -33.18 -8.27 23.69
C LYS A 32 -33.79 -8.76 22.36
N LEU A 33 -32.98 -9.29 21.44
CA LEU A 33 -33.48 -9.90 20.21
C LEU A 33 -34.36 -11.12 20.49
N LEU A 34 -34.00 -11.96 21.47
CA LEU A 34 -34.84 -13.06 21.92
C LEU A 34 -36.16 -12.55 22.53
N GLN A 35 -36.12 -11.51 23.37
CA GLN A 35 -37.33 -10.87 23.90
C GLN A 35 -38.24 -10.29 22.81
N LEU A 36 -37.67 -9.69 21.76
CA LEU A 36 -38.42 -9.17 20.61
C LEU A 36 -39.08 -10.29 19.78
N PHE A 37 -38.38 -11.41 19.56
CA PHE A 37 -39.00 -12.60 18.97
C PHE A 37 -40.04 -13.24 19.90
N ALA A 38 -39.89 -13.07 21.22
CA ALA A 38 -40.82 -13.60 22.20
C ALA A 38 -42.12 -12.80 22.33
N SER A 39 -42.06 -11.48 22.19
CA SER A 39 -43.22 -10.59 22.21
C SER A 39 -44.04 -10.60 20.90
N CYS A 40 -43.44 -11.05 19.80
CA CYS A 40 -44.07 -11.14 18.47
C CYS A 40 -44.10 -12.61 17.96
N PRO A 41 -44.73 -13.56 18.67
CA PRO A 41 -44.61 -15.00 18.41
C PRO A 41 -45.13 -15.39 17.02
N GLY A 42 -44.22 -15.90 16.18
CA GLY A 42 -44.53 -16.34 14.82
C GLY A 42 -44.67 -15.22 13.77
N GLU A 43 -44.46 -13.95 14.13
CA GLU A 43 -44.45 -12.84 13.17
C GLU A 43 -43.15 -12.80 12.35
N ILE A 44 -43.18 -12.09 11.21
CA ILE A 44 -42.00 -11.78 10.41
C ILE A 44 -41.53 -10.38 10.80
N ILE A 45 -40.54 -10.31 11.69
CA ILE A 45 -39.99 -9.05 12.19
C ILE A 45 -38.98 -8.51 11.18
N SER A 46 -39.22 -7.31 10.67
CA SER A 46 -38.39 -6.68 9.63
C SER A 46 -37.02 -6.26 10.16
N LEU A 47 -36.04 -6.16 9.25
CA LEU A 47 -34.68 -5.75 9.63
C LEU A 47 -34.63 -4.34 10.24
N SER A 48 -35.56 -3.44 9.87
CA SER A 48 -35.70 -2.13 10.51
C SER A 48 -36.28 -2.23 11.92
N LYS A 49 -37.41 -2.94 12.12
CA LYS A 49 -38.03 -3.12 13.44
C LYS A 49 -37.07 -3.82 14.42
N ILE A 50 -36.24 -4.76 13.95
CA ILE A 50 -35.20 -5.39 14.78
C ILE A 50 -34.15 -4.37 15.26
N LYS A 51 -33.69 -3.44 14.40
CA LYS A 51 -32.76 -2.38 14.81
C LYS A 51 -33.38 -1.46 15.86
N GLU A 52 -34.59 -0.99 15.55
CA GLU A 52 -35.37 -0.06 16.34
C GLU A 52 -35.64 -0.60 17.75
N GLU A 53 -36.19 -1.81 17.88
CA GLU A 53 -36.58 -2.34 19.19
C GLU A 53 -35.39 -2.81 20.05
N VAL A 54 -34.35 -3.39 19.44
CA VAL A 54 -33.21 -3.95 20.19
C VAL A 54 -32.20 -2.85 20.57
N TRP A 55 -31.92 -1.89 19.69
CA TRP A 55 -30.91 -0.83 19.91
C TRP A 55 -31.49 0.56 20.18
N GLN A 56 -32.76 0.82 19.87
CA GLN A 56 -33.53 2.02 20.25
C GLN A 56 -32.96 3.37 19.77
N ASN A 57 -32.07 3.36 18.77
CA ASN A 57 -31.59 4.52 18.00
C ASN A 57 -31.15 4.06 16.58
N GLU A 58 -31.14 4.97 15.61
CA GLU A 58 -31.19 4.64 14.16
C GLU A 58 -29.95 3.95 13.54
N PHE A 59 -28.79 3.90 14.20
CA PHE A 59 -27.50 3.65 13.53
C PHE A 59 -26.94 2.21 13.58
N THR A 60 -27.74 1.21 13.94
CA THR A 60 -27.30 -0.20 13.86
C THR A 60 -27.17 -0.65 12.40
N THR A 61 -25.99 -1.12 11.98
CA THR A 61 -25.78 -1.61 10.60
C THR A 61 -26.43 -2.98 10.38
N ASN A 62 -26.65 -3.37 9.11
CA ASN A 62 -27.25 -4.68 8.79
C ASN A 62 -26.39 -5.85 9.30
N ASN A 63 -25.06 -5.72 9.23
CA ASN A 63 -24.12 -6.75 9.62
C ASN A 63 -24.16 -7.04 11.13
N VAL A 64 -24.32 -6.01 11.98
CA VAL A 64 -24.53 -6.18 13.42
C VAL A 64 -25.78 -7.01 13.69
N VAL A 65 -26.91 -6.68 13.05
CA VAL A 65 -28.16 -7.45 13.20
C VAL A 65 -28.00 -8.89 12.71
N TYR A 66 -27.35 -9.11 11.57
CA TYR A 66 -27.07 -10.45 11.06
C TYR A 66 -26.20 -11.27 12.02
N GLN A 67 -25.20 -10.66 12.66
CA GLN A 67 -24.36 -11.33 13.66
C GLN A 67 -25.11 -11.59 14.96
N THR A 68 -25.96 -10.68 15.44
CA THR A 68 -26.83 -10.93 16.61
C THR A 68 -27.82 -12.07 16.34
N ILE A 69 -28.38 -12.16 15.13
CA ILE A 69 -29.23 -13.28 14.71
C ILE A 69 -28.40 -14.57 14.61
N ARG A 70 -27.16 -14.53 14.11
CA ARG A 70 -26.25 -15.70 14.09
C ARG A 70 -25.95 -16.19 15.50
N ASN A 71 -25.62 -15.29 16.42
CA ASN A 71 -25.37 -15.61 17.83
C ASN A 71 -26.61 -16.23 18.49
N LEU A 72 -27.80 -15.66 18.25
CA LEU A 72 -29.05 -16.19 18.82
C LEU A 72 -29.41 -17.57 18.23
N ARG A 73 -29.12 -17.81 16.94
CA ARG A 73 -29.22 -19.17 16.36
C ARG A 73 -28.24 -20.13 17.02
N MET A 74 -26.97 -19.76 17.17
CA MET A 74 -25.97 -20.64 17.82
C MET A 74 -26.39 -21.01 19.24
N ALA A 75 -26.97 -20.07 20.01
CA ALA A 75 -27.45 -20.32 21.36
C ALA A 75 -28.75 -21.17 21.41
N LEU A 76 -29.72 -20.95 20.51
CA LEU A 76 -31.00 -21.68 20.53
C LEU A 76 -30.95 -23.04 19.81
N GLU A 77 -30.22 -23.11 18.70
CA GLU A 77 -30.21 -24.21 17.74
C GLU A 77 -29.04 -25.17 17.98
N GLY A 78 -27.87 -24.65 18.35
CA GLY A 78 -26.62 -25.40 18.48
C GLY A 78 -26.31 -26.27 17.26
N ASP A 79 -25.65 -27.40 17.48
CA ASP A 79 -25.44 -28.44 16.46
C ASP A 79 -26.67 -29.35 16.25
N SER A 80 -27.83 -29.04 16.87
CA SER A 80 -28.99 -29.96 16.90
C SER A 80 -29.77 -30.04 15.58
N GLY A 81 -29.41 -29.23 14.58
CA GLY A 81 -30.05 -29.19 13.26
C GLY A 81 -31.48 -28.63 13.25
N LYS A 82 -32.02 -28.20 14.40
CA LYS A 82 -33.38 -27.61 14.52
C LYS A 82 -33.33 -26.10 14.33
N SER A 83 -33.82 -25.59 13.22
CA SER A 83 -33.97 -24.13 13.02
C SER A 83 -35.06 -23.55 13.92
N TYR A 84 -34.67 -22.69 14.85
CA TYR A 84 -35.56 -21.86 15.66
C TYR A 84 -35.89 -20.54 14.92
N ILE A 85 -34.93 -19.94 14.21
CA ILE A 85 -35.11 -18.64 13.55
C ILE A 85 -35.00 -18.79 12.03
N LYS A 86 -36.10 -18.53 11.32
CA LYS A 86 -36.17 -18.53 9.86
C LYS A 86 -35.85 -17.16 9.27
N THR A 87 -34.99 -17.12 8.26
CA THR A 87 -34.85 -15.94 7.39
C THR A 87 -35.98 -15.95 6.35
N VAL A 88 -36.72 -14.85 6.20
CA VAL A 88 -37.68 -14.64 5.10
C VAL A 88 -37.08 -13.62 4.12
N PRO A 89 -36.62 -14.05 2.93
CA PRO A 89 -35.87 -13.19 2.01
C PRO A 89 -36.58 -11.85 1.72
N ARG A 90 -35.83 -10.76 1.86
CA ARG A 90 -36.27 -9.35 1.67
C ARG A 90 -37.35 -8.84 2.65
N HIS A 91 -37.85 -9.66 3.59
CA HIS A 91 -38.93 -9.27 4.50
C HIS A 91 -38.49 -9.20 5.96
N GLY A 92 -37.70 -10.16 6.45
CA GLY A 92 -37.27 -10.17 7.85
C GLY A 92 -36.97 -11.56 8.39
N TYR A 93 -37.20 -11.75 9.68
CA TYR A 93 -36.91 -12.98 10.42
C TYR A 93 -38.11 -13.40 11.26
N GLN A 94 -38.28 -14.71 11.44
CA GLN A 94 -39.45 -15.31 12.09
C GLN A 94 -39.01 -16.41 13.05
N LEU A 95 -39.51 -16.38 14.29
CA LEU A 95 -39.35 -17.50 15.23
C LEU A 95 -40.32 -18.63 14.83
N LEU A 96 -39.82 -19.86 14.72
CA LEU A 96 -40.57 -21.04 14.26
C LEU A 96 -41.14 -21.89 15.40
N VAL A 97 -40.70 -21.67 16.63
CA VAL A 97 -41.00 -22.54 17.77
C VAL A 97 -42.03 -21.87 18.67
N LYS A 98 -42.89 -22.68 19.30
CA LYS A 98 -43.90 -22.20 20.23
C LYS A 98 -43.28 -21.50 21.46
N ILE A 99 -44.09 -20.60 22.01
CA ILE A 99 -43.88 -19.92 23.28
C ILE A 99 -45.13 -20.22 24.11
N ASP A 100 -44.97 -20.95 25.21
CA ASP A 100 -46.08 -21.27 26.10
C ASP A 100 -46.07 -20.30 27.28
N ASP A 101 -46.75 -19.16 27.10
CA ASP A 101 -46.87 -18.12 28.12
C ASP A 101 -47.93 -18.50 29.17
N GLN A 102 -47.51 -18.75 30.42
CA GLN A 102 -48.39 -19.15 31.52
C GLN A 102 -48.97 -17.90 32.21
N MET A 103 -50.03 -17.31 31.63
CA MET A 103 -50.72 -16.14 32.18
C MET A 103 -52.24 -16.27 32.28
N GLU A 104 -52.78 -15.93 33.45
CA GLU A 104 -54.18 -15.51 33.65
C GLU A 104 -54.29 -13.97 33.50
N GLY A 105 -55.45 -13.41 33.11
CA GLY A 105 -55.76 -12.00 33.46
C GLY A 105 -56.23 -10.96 32.40
N SER A 106 -56.84 -11.38 31.28
CA SER A 106 -57.91 -10.64 30.54
C SER A 106 -58.07 -9.08 30.57
N VAL A 107 -58.02 -8.43 29.38
CA VAL A 107 -59.05 -7.51 28.76
C VAL A 107 -59.42 -6.16 29.48
N PRO A 108 -59.79 -5.00 28.84
CA PRO A 108 -60.20 -4.67 27.43
C PRO A 108 -59.48 -3.45 26.76
N ALA A 109 -60.01 -2.93 25.63
CA ALA A 109 -59.49 -1.81 24.81
C ALA A 109 -60.55 -0.70 24.46
N LEU A 110 -60.09 0.48 23.97
CA LEU A 110 -60.82 1.69 23.45
C LEU A 110 -59.81 2.62 22.67
N SER A 111 -60.13 3.65 21.86
CA SER A 111 -61.25 3.99 20.91
C SER A 111 -61.03 5.40 20.24
N GLY A 112 -61.36 5.59 18.94
CA GLY A 112 -61.43 6.90 18.22
C GLY A 112 -60.32 7.14 17.16
N ASP A 113 -60.51 7.61 15.91
CA ASP A 113 -61.46 8.52 15.19
C ASP A 113 -61.06 10.02 15.25
N GLU A 114 -61.15 10.89 14.21
CA GLU A 114 -61.38 10.79 12.74
C GLU A 114 -61.10 12.16 12.00
N ASN A 115 -60.78 12.16 10.69
CA ASN A 115 -61.11 13.18 9.63
C ASN A 115 -60.59 14.68 9.74
N MET A 116 -60.60 15.60 8.73
CA MET A 116 -61.01 15.63 7.30
C MET A 116 -60.38 16.78 6.40
N GLU A 117 -60.18 16.50 5.10
CA GLU A 117 -60.42 17.32 3.85
C GLU A 117 -59.73 18.68 3.43
N LEU A 118 -60.12 19.15 2.21
CA LEU A 118 -59.43 20.06 1.22
C LEU A 118 -60.44 21.14 0.67
N PRO A 119 -60.60 21.62 -0.62
CA PRO A 119 -59.87 21.48 -1.93
C PRO A 119 -59.75 22.77 -2.86
N ALA A 120 -59.22 22.57 -4.08
CA ALA A 120 -59.60 23.19 -5.40
C ALA A 120 -58.96 24.50 -6.00
N VAL A 121 -59.04 24.59 -7.35
CA VAL A 121 -58.48 25.56 -8.37
C VAL A 121 -59.43 25.56 -9.63
N PRO A 122 -59.29 26.29 -10.81
CA PRO A 122 -58.13 26.67 -11.66
C PRO A 122 -58.17 28.19 -12.14
N GLN A 123 -57.79 28.78 -13.32
CA GLN A 123 -57.44 28.40 -14.73
C GLN A 123 -56.46 29.38 -15.46
N GLU A 124 -55.58 28.80 -16.32
CA GLU A 124 -55.25 29.04 -17.76
C GLU A 124 -55.21 30.44 -18.48
N SER A 125 -54.26 30.59 -19.42
CA SER A 125 -54.54 30.78 -20.88
C SER A 125 -53.29 30.75 -21.82
N THR A 126 -53.54 30.51 -23.12
CA THR A 126 -52.64 30.26 -24.30
C THR A 126 -51.82 31.47 -24.82
N GLY A 127 -50.80 31.37 -25.71
CA GLY A 127 -50.14 30.20 -26.35
C GLY A 127 -49.57 30.48 -27.78
N ILE A 128 -48.59 29.66 -28.25
CA ILE A 128 -48.02 29.55 -29.64
C ILE A 128 -47.40 30.84 -30.27
N THR A 129 -46.63 30.93 -31.37
CA THR A 129 -46.17 30.02 -32.49
C THR A 129 -44.75 30.42 -33.00
N ALA A 130 -44.16 29.75 -34.02
CA ALA A 130 -42.84 30.06 -34.64
C ALA A 130 -42.81 29.91 -36.19
N LEU A 131 -41.77 30.39 -36.90
CA LEU A 131 -41.58 30.15 -38.36
C LEU A 131 -40.11 30.36 -38.86
N VAL A 132 -39.75 29.67 -39.95
CA VAL A 132 -38.42 29.69 -40.63
C VAL A 132 -38.60 29.73 -42.16
N CYS A 133 -37.84 30.58 -42.89
CA CYS A 133 -37.52 30.33 -44.31
C CYS A 133 -36.26 31.08 -44.83
N ASN A 134 -36.01 31.03 -46.15
CA ASN A 134 -34.67 31.07 -46.77
C ASN A 134 -34.68 31.81 -48.15
N LYS A 135 -33.52 31.89 -48.85
CA LYS A 135 -33.26 32.39 -50.24
C LYS A 135 -33.15 33.94 -50.39
N LEU A 136 -32.47 34.50 -51.42
CA LEU A 136 -31.86 33.95 -52.65
C LEU A 136 -30.60 34.74 -53.13
N ASN A 137 -29.87 34.14 -54.08
CA ASN A 137 -28.57 34.52 -54.70
C ASN A 137 -28.55 35.78 -55.60
N THR A 138 -27.46 36.57 -55.55
CA THR A 138 -27.01 37.45 -56.66
C THR A 138 -25.50 37.37 -56.94
N ARG A 139 -25.09 36.40 -57.77
CA ARG A 139 -23.70 36.22 -58.28
C ARG A 139 -23.52 36.88 -59.65
N ARG A 140 -22.62 37.87 -59.76
CA ARG A 140 -21.82 38.13 -61.00
C ARG A 140 -20.62 39.08 -60.83
N TRP A 141 -20.67 40.07 -59.94
CA TRP A 141 -19.61 41.10 -59.81
C TRP A 141 -18.50 40.81 -58.77
N ARG A 142 -18.60 39.71 -58.01
CA ARG A 142 -17.67 39.43 -56.88
C ARG A 142 -16.39 38.66 -57.23
N LEU A 143 -16.27 38.05 -58.42
CA LEU A 143 -15.15 37.15 -58.74
C LEU A 143 -13.83 37.86 -59.08
N MET A 144 -13.86 39.03 -59.75
CA MET A 144 -12.63 39.79 -60.05
C MET A 144 -12.02 40.43 -58.80
N LEU A 145 -12.86 41.02 -57.93
CA LEU A 145 -12.42 41.60 -56.67
C LEU A 145 -11.97 40.54 -55.66
N ALA A 146 -12.56 39.34 -55.68
CA ALA A 146 -12.13 38.24 -54.81
C ALA A 146 -10.67 37.81 -55.08
N ILE A 147 -10.23 37.76 -56.34
CA ILE A 147 -8.85 37.35 -56.69
C ILE A 147 -7.82 38.39 -56.23
N ILE A 148 -8.13 39.68 -56.41
CA ILE A 148 -7.25 40.76 -55.92
C ILE A 148 -7.25 40.78 -54.39
N ALA A 149 -8.40 40.57 -53.74
CA ALA A 149 -8.49 40.47 -52.29
C ALA A 149 -7.73 39.24 -51.75
N THR A 150 -7.81 38.06 -52.39
CA THR A 150 -7.03 36.89 -51.95
C THR A 150 -5.55 37.07 -52.23
N MET A 151 -5.12 37.68 -53.34
CA MET A 151 -3.71 38.04 -53.52
C MET A 151 -3.23 39.03 -52.46
N MET A 152 -4.04 40.03 -52.08
CA MET A 152 -3.68 41.00 -51.05
C MET A 152 -3.68 40.37 -49.64
N ILE A 153 -4.61 39.45 -49.34
CA ILE A 153 -4.62 38.68 -48.09
C ILE A 153 -3.45 37.70 -48.03
N VAL A 154 -3.12 37.01 -49.12
CA VAL A 154 -1.93 36.14 -49.21
C VAL A 154 -0.64 36.96 -49.14
N MET A 155 -0.59 38.14 -49.76
CA MET A 155 0.55 39.06 -49.64
C MET A 155 0.70 39.58 -48.20
N VAL A 156 -0.38 39.96 -47.52
CA VAL A 156 -0.35 40.34 -46.10
C VAL A 156 -0.01 39.14 -45.19
N ALA A 157 -0.44 37.93 -45.54
CA ALA A 157 -0.08 36.71 -44.82
C ALA A 157 1.41 36.37 -45.01
N VAL A 158 1.94 36.42 -46.24
CA VAL A 158 3.37 36.21 -46.54
C VAL A 158 4.22 37.32 -45.93
N ILE A 159 3.77 38.59 -45.95
CA ILE A 159 4.45 39.68 -45.26
C ILE A 159 4.42 39.45 -43.75
N LYS A 160 3.30 39.04 -43.14
CA LYS A 160 3.26 38.70 -41.70
C LYS A 160 4.14 37.51 -41.35
N ILE A 161 4.11 36.43 -42.13
CA ILE A 161 4.98 35.25 -41.95
C ILE A 161 6.45 35.65 -42.07
N SER A 162 6.79 36.47 -43.07
CA SER A 162 8.15 36.96 -43.27
C SER A 162 8.58 38.02 -42.25
N TRP A 163 7.67 38.79 -41.64
CA TRP A 163 7.99 39.69 -40.53
C TRP A 163 8.18 38.91 -39.22
N VAL A 164 7.34 37.92 -38.95
CA VAL A 164 7.51 36.98 -37.83
C VAL A 164 8.83 36.22 -37.96
N ALA A 165 9.19 35.76 -39.16
CA ALA A 165 10.47 35.12 -39.46
C ALA A 165 11.66 36.10 -39.66
N SER A 166 11.45 37.42 -39.55
CA SER A 166 12.51 38.45 -39.66
C SER A 166 12.67 39.28 -38.38
N ILE A 167 11.78 39.12 -37.40
CA ILE A 167 11.91 39.70 -36.04
C ILE A 167 12.50 38.68 -35.06
N SER A 168 12.77 37.45 -35.52
CA SER A 168 13.84 36.62 -34.97
C SER A 168 15.22 37.24 -35.23
N GLN A 169 15.49 38.36 -34.55
CA GLN A 169 16.86 38.67 -34.10
C GLN A 169 17.40 37.45 -33.35
N PRO A 170 18.73 37.22 -33.30
CA PRO A 170 19.29 36.16 -32.48
C PRO A 170 18.90 36.41 -31.02
N THR A 171 17.94 35.62 -30.52
CA THR A 171 17.49 35.64 -29.13
C THR A 171 18.63 35.14 -28.25
N LYS A 172 19.48 36.09 -27.84
CA LYS A 172 20.57 35.99 -26.86
C LYS A 172 20.36 34.80 -25.93
N ASN A 173 21.02 33.67 -26.23
CA ASN A 173 20.64 32.32 -25.80
C ASN A 173 20.00 32.26 -24.41
N MET A 174 18.67 32.31 -24.38
CA MET A 174 17.91 31.96 -23.19
C MET A 174 17.82 30.45 -23.15
N SER A 175 18.41 29.85 -22.12
CA SER A 175 18.27 28.41 -21.85
C SER A 175 16.79 28.04 -21.81
N PRO A 176 16.41 26.81 -22.24
CA PRO A 176 15.06 26.32 -22.05
C PRO A 176 14.64 26.46 -20.58
N SER A 177 13.36 26.75 -20.34
CA SER A 177 12.87 26.96 -18.98
C SER A 177 13.06 25.69 -18.16
N LYS A 178 13.63 25.83 -16.95
CA LYS A 178 13.85 24.72 -16.01
C LYS A 178 12.57 24.21 -15.36
N GLY A 179 11.45 24.92 -15.50
CA GLY A 179 10.17 24.59 -14.91
C GLY A 179 9.35 25.84 -14.60
N ARG A 180 8.31 25.70 -13.78
CA ARG A 180 7.38 26.80 -13.46
C ARG A 180 7.47 27.22 -11.99
N LEU A 181 7.50 28.53 -11.75
CA LEU A 181 7.29 29.13 -10.44
C LEU A 181 5.80 29.52 -10.33
N VAL A 182 5.05 28.83 -9.47
CA VAL A 182 3.61 29.04 -9.28
C VAL A 182 3.36 29.77 -7.98
N ILE A 183 2.92 31.02 -8.04
CA ILE A 183 2.75 31.86 -6.86
C ILE A 183 1.29 31.93 -6.45
N ILE A 184 1.00 31.69 -5.17
CA ILE A 184 -0.35 31.80 -4.61
C ILE A 184 -0.49 33.16 -3.93
N ASP A 185 -1.19 34.08 -4.61
CA ASP A 185 -1.51 35.43 -4.14
C ASP A 185 -2.88 35.42 -3.43
N ASP A 186 -2.91 34.86 -2.22
CA ASP A 186 -4.12 34.77 -1.38
C ASP A 186 -4.53 36.14 -0.80
N ILE A 187 -5.84 36.40 -0.64
CA ILE A 187 -6.38 37.73 -0.30
C ILE A 187 -6.39 37.94 1.22
N VAL A 188 -5.21 38.12 1.80
CA VAL A 188 -5.03 38.32 3.26
C VAL A 188 -4.21 39.59 3.55
N GLU A 189 -4.51 40.27 4.66
CA GLU A 189 -3.81 41.48 5.10
C GLU A 189 -2.38 41.18 5.59
N ILE A 190 -1.43 41.16 4.66
CA ILE A 190 0.01 41.11 4.95
C ILE A 190 0.55 42.52 5.18
N SER A 191 1.33 42.71 6.26
CA SER A 191 2.02 43.99 6.52
C SER A 191 3.01 44.35 5.40
N GLU A 192 3.27 45.64 5.23
CA GLU A 192 4.10 46.15 4.14
C GLU A 192 5.53 45.59 4.17
N GLN A 193 6.14 45.48 5.35
CA GLN A 193 7.47 44.89 5.53
C GLN A 193 7.51 43.40 5.12
N GLN A 194 6.50 42.61 5.52
CA GLN A 194 6.39 41.20 5.13
C GLN A 194 6.18 41.05 3.61
N ARG A 195 5.37 41.93 3.02
CA ARG A 195 5.10 41.98 1.57
C ARG A 195 6.37 42.32 0.77
N GLN A 196 7.20 43.22 1.27
CA GLN A 196 8.51 43.56 0.68
C GLN A 196 9.47 42.36 0.72
N ILE A 197 9.62 41.68 1.87
CA ILE A 197 10.50 40.50 1.98
C ILE A 197 10.02 39.36 1.07
N PHE A 198 8.71 39.08 1.05
CA PHE A 198 8.14 38.07 0.15
C PHE A 198 8.38 38.43 -1.33
N SER A 199 8.16 39.68 -1.73
CA SER A 199 8.46 40.15 -3.08
C SER A 199 9.96 40.02 -3.44
N HIS A 200 10.86 40.27 -2.49
CA HIS A 200 12.30 40.13 -2.73
C HIS A 200 12.71 38.66 -2.91
N TYR A 201 12.18 37.76 -2.06
CA TYR A 201 12.33 36.30 -2.23
C TYR A 201 11.82 35.84 -3.60
N GLN A 202 10.60 36.23 -4.00
CA GLN A 202 10.03 35.88 -5.31
C GLN A 202 10.93 36.34 -6.47
N GLN A 203 11.47 37.56 -6.41
CA GLN A 203 12.35 38.09 -7.45
C GLN A 203 13.67 37.31 -7.51
N LYS A 204 14.26 36.99 -6.36
CA LYS A 204 15.52 36.22 -6.26
C LYS A 204 15.38 34.83 -6.87
N VAL A 205 14.30 34.10 -6.55
CA VAL A 205 14.02 32.78 -7.14
C VAL A 205 13.88 32.86 -8.66
N VAL A 206 13.12 33.83 -9.21
CA VAL A 206 12.99 33.98 -10.68
C VAL A 206 14.33 34.28 -11.34
N LEU A 207 15.13 35.18 -10.76
CA LEU A 207 16.44 35.60 -11.29
C LEU A 207 17.45 34.45 -11.33
N ASP A 208 17.47 33.62 -10.29
CA ASP A 208 18.45 32.54 -10.14
C ASP A 208 18.07 31.27 -10.92
N SER A 209 16.80 31.08 -11.29
CA SER A 209 16.28 29.79 -11.81
C SER A 209 15.85 29.74 -13.28
N ASN A 210 15.57 30.88 -13.93
CA ASN A 210 15.02 30.91 -15.31
C ASN A 210 13.68 30.12 -15.48
N MET A 211 12.85 30.10 -14.44
CA MET A 211 11.49 29.51 -14.46
C MET A 211 10.43 30.43 -15.09
N GLU A 212 9.38 29.86 -15.67
CA GLU A 212 8.18 30.60 -16.06
C GLU A 212 7.33 30.95 -14.82
N LYS A 213 6.99 32.23 -14.62
CA LYS A 213 6.20 32.69 -13.46
C LYS A 213 4.70 32.70 -13.72
N THR A 214 3.98 31.82 -13.04
CA THR A 214 2.50 31.76 -12.98
C THR A 214 1.99 32.34 -11.65
N ARG A 215 0.77 32.88 -11.63
CA ARG A 215 0.06 33.32 -10.40
C ARG A 215 -1.29 32.60 -10.29
N LEU A 216 -1.69 32.24 -9.08
CA LEU A 216 -2.99 31.66 -8.71
C LEU A 216 -3.59 32.49 -7.57
N SER A 217 -4.90 32.69 -7.59
CA SER A 217 -5.65 33.47 -6.58
C SER A 217 -6.13 32.65 -5.37
N SER A 218 -6.06 31.32 -5.44
CA SER A 218 -6.50 30.41 -4.36
C SER A 218 -5.88 29.01 -4.50
N THR A 219 -5.74 28.31 -3.38
CA THR A 219 -5.36 26.88 -3.29
C THR A 219 -6.46 25.90 -3.70
N GLU A 220 -7.67 26.37 -3.98
CA GLU A 220 -8.79 25.51 -4.39
C GLU A 220 -8.43 24.75 -5.67
N ASN A 221 -8.63 23.43 -5.69
CA ASN A 221 -8.27 22.57 -6.83
C ASN A 221 -6.80 22.74 -7.29
N LEU A 222 -5.86 23.08 -6.38
CA LEU A 222 -4.46 23.34 -6.70
C LEU A 222 -3.84 22.20 -7.52
N LEU A 223 -4.06 20.93 -7.16
CA LEU A 223 -3.52 19.79 -7.90
C LEU A 223 -4.02 19.77 -9.35
N SER A 224 -5.32 19.94 -9.60
CA SER A 224 -5.86 20.02 -10.98
C SER A 224 -5.34 21.24 -11.75
N LYS A 225 -5.18 22.39 -11.08
CA LYS A 225 -4.55 23.59 -11.67
C LYS A 225 -3.08 23.33 -12.04
N LEU A 226 -2.35 22.53 -11.27
CA LEU A 226 -0.96 22.14 -11.54
C LEU A 226 -0.86 21.10 -12.67
N ASP A 227 -1.79 20.14 -12.76
CA ASP A 227 -1.80 19.13 -13.85
C ASP A 227 -1.92 19.81 -15.22
N GLN A 228 -2.78 20.83 -15.32
CA GLN A 228 -2.96 21.67 -16.50
C GLN A 228 -1.71 22.46 -16.92
N MET A 229 -0.65 22.46 -16.11
CA MET A 229 0.65 23.07 -16.44
C MET A 229 1.64 22.09 -17.12
N GLY A 230 1.27 20.81 -17.28
CA GLY A 230 2.11 19.78 -17.89
C GLY A 230 3.29 19.32 -17.03
N ASP A 231 4.03 18.33 -17.49
CA ASP A 231 4.88 17.48 -16.64
C ASP A 231 6.25 18.07 -16.21
N GLN A 232 6.48 19.37 -16.44
CA GLN A 232 7.69 20.05 -15.96
C GLN A 232 7.72 20.18 -14.43
N HIS A 233 8.91 20.39 -13.84
CA HIS A 233 9.02 20.70 -12.40
C HIS A 233 8.25 22.00 -12.06
N LYS A 234 7.52 22.00 -10.93
CA LYS A 234 6.69 23.13 -10.47
C LYS A 234 7.08 23.51 -9.05
N LEU A 235 7.72 24.67 -8.90
CA LEU A 235 8.00 25.29 -7.61
C LEU A 235 6.79 26.14 -7.21
N VAL A 236 5.94 25.62 -6.33
CA VAL A 236 4.80 26.37 -5.80
C VAL A 236 5.25 27.17 -4.58
N VAL A 237 4.86 28.45 -4.51
CA VAL A 237 5.27 29.39 -3.46
C VAL A 237 4.05 30.13 -2.91
N GLN A 238 3.84 30.06 -1.59
CA GLN A 238 2.75 30.73 -0.88
C GLN A 238 3.26 31.47 0.37
N TYR A 239 2.65 32.60 0.70
CA TYR A 239 2.90 33.30 1.96
C TYR A 239 1.99 32.76 3.07
N LEU A 240 2.55 32.48 4.24
CA LEU A 240 1.83 31.97 5.41
C LEU A 240 1.64 33.08 6.45
N PRO A 241 0.47 33.73 6.53
CA PRO A 241 0.28 34.93 7.36
C PRO A 241 0.32 34.67 8.86
N VAL A 242 -0.20 33.52 9.32
CA VAL A 242 -0.20 33.15 10.74
C VAL A 242 1.20 32.77 11.22
N GLN A 243 1.91 31.96 10.43
CA GLN A 243 3.26 31.47 10.71
C GLN A 243 4.36 32.50 10.41
N LYS A 244 4.05 33.57 9.66
CA LYS A 244 5.00 34.56 9.14
C LYS A 244 6.15 33.91 8.36
N ALA A 245 5.80 32.95 7.51
CA ALA A 245 6.75 32.11 6.78
C ALA A 245 6.43 32.08 5.28
N ILE A 246 7.39 31.63 4.47
CA ILE A 246 7.22 31.31 3.06
C ILE A 246 7.19 29.80 2.91
N LEU A 247 6.16 29.30 2.26
CA LEU A 247 5.97 27.89 1.92
C LEU A 247 6.46 27.63 0.49
N ASN A 248 7.33 26.63 0.30
CA ASN A 248 7.93 26.30 -1.00
C ASN A 248 7.81 24.80 -1.28
N LEU A 249 7.20 24.43 -2.40
CA LEU A 249 6.80 23.05 -2.74
C LEU A 249 7.36 22.68 -4.11
N VAL A 250 7.94 21.49 -4.27
CA VAL A 250 8.44 21.02 -5.59
C VAL A 250 7.65 19.80 -6.04
N PHE A 251 6.86 19.97 -7.09
CA PHE A 251 6.18 18.88 -7.79
C PHE A 251 6.94 18.50 -9.07
N VAL A 252 6.98 17.20 -9.39
CA VAL A 252 7.81 16.60 -10.46
C VAL A 252 6.89 15.79 -11.38
N GLY A 253 6.73 16.16 -12.65
CA GLY A 253 5.71 15.52 -13.47
C GLY A 253 4.29 15.83 -12.95
N LYS A 254 3.52 14.77 -12.65
CA LYS A 254 2.15 14.87 -12.16
C LYS A 254 2.05 15.47 -10.74
N PRO A 255 0.94 16.15 -10.38
CA PRO A 255 0.77 16.76 -9.05
C PRO A 255 0.71 15.77 -7.88
N SER A 256 0.59 14.48 -8.14
CA SER A 256 0.74 13.39 -7.16
C SER A 256 2.18 13.26 -6.66
N ARG A 257 3.18 13.51 -7.52
CA ARG A 257 4.60 13.44 -7.18
C ARG A 257 5.08 14.77 -6.58
N LEU A 258 5.03 14.84 -5.26
CA LEU A 258 5.40 16.02 -4.47
C LEU A 258 6.71 15.75 -3.73
N ALA A 259 7.84 16.03 -4.40
CA ALA A 259 9.14 15.49 -4.07
C ALA A 259 9.96 16.32 -3.04
N TYR A 260 9.64 17.59 -2.82
CA TYR A 260 10.30 18.40 -1.78
C TYR A 260 9.42 19.51 -1.21
N LEU A 261 9.73 19.91 0.02
CA LEU A 261 9.20 21.10 0.70
C LEU A 261 10.29 21.78 1.51
N SER A 262 10.20 23.11 1.58
CA SER A 262 10.64 23.84 2.77
C SER A 262 9.57 24.84 3.23
N VAL A 263 9.46 25.05 4.55
CA VAL A 263 8.86 26.25 5.12
C VAL A 263 9.99 27.12 5.69
N GLN A 264 10.05 28.36 5.24
CA GLN A 264 11.12 29.28 5.58
C GLN A 264 10.57 30.49 6.36
N PRO A 265 10.85 30.61 7.66
CA PRO A 265 10.48 31.78 8.46
C PRO A 265 11.08 33.06 7.86
N VAL A 266 10.26 34.13 7.80
CA VAL A 266 10.58 35.37 7.08
C VAL A 266 11.66 36.18 7.80
N ASP A 267 11.76 36.08 9.13
CA ASP A 267 12.82 36.70 9.93
C ASP A 267 14.20 36.15 9.54
N LYS A 268 14.29 34.84 9.29
CA LYS A 268 15.54 34.12 8.96
C LYS A 268 16.09 34.39 7.56
N ILE A 269 15.34 35.08 6.71
CA ILE A 269 15.78 35.52 5.36
C ILE A 269 15.76 37.05 5.20
N THR A 270 15.76 37.79 6.32
CA THR A 270 15.88 39.26 6.30
C THR A 270 17.25 39.74 5.85
N GLN A 271 18.31 38.96 6.08
CA GLN A 271 19.65 39.27 5.58
C GLN A 271 19.86 38.66 4.19
N LYS A 272 20.53 39.42 3.32
CA LYS A 272 20.81 39.01 1.94
C LYS A 272 21.56 37.67 1.87
N ALA A 273 22.54 37.44 2.75
CA ALA A 273 23.34 36.23 2.74
C ALA A 273 22.53 34.97 3.12
N ASP A 274 21.62 35.07 4.09
CA ASP A 274 20.74 33.96 4.48
C ASP A 274 19.71 33.67 3.39
N LEU A 275 19.16 34.71 2.75
CA LEU A 275 18.29 34.56 1.58
C LEU A 275 19.02 33.89 0.40
N GLU A 276 20.24 34.32 0.07
CA GLU A 276 21.06 33.73 -1.00
C GLU A 276 21.43 32.26 -0.71
N LYS A 277 21.79 31.93 0.54
CA LYS A 277 22.04 30.56 0.98
C LYS A 277 20.78 29.69 0.85
N PHE A 278 19.62 30.23 1.24
CA PHE A 278 18.36 29.51 1.16
C PHE A 278 17.88 29.29 -0.28
N THR A 279 17.90 30.32 -1.14
CA THR A 279 17.51 30.15 -2.56
C THR A 279 18.47 29.23 -3.30
N HIS A 280 19.77 29.27 -3.00
CA HIS A 280 20.72 28.29 -3.55
C HIS A 280 20.41 26.86 -3.12
N HIS A 281 20.06 26.60 -1.85
CA HIS A 281 19.69 25.25 -1.41
C HIS A 281 18.38 24.77 -2.07
N LEU A 282 17.34 25.60 -2.07
CA LEU A 282 16.05 25.28 -2.70
C LEU A 282 16.18 25.01 -4.19
N LEU A 283 17.01 25.77 -4.91
CA LEU A 283 17.24 25.56 -6.34
C LEU A 283 18.17 24.37 -6.61
N ALA A 284 19.15 24.10 -5.74
CA ALA A 284 19.95 22.88 -5.84
C ALA A 284 19.10 21.61 -5.66
N VAL A 285 18.05 21.66 -4.83
CA VAL A 285 17.07 20.57 -4.73
C VAL A 285 16.14 20.54 -5.96
N PHE A 286 15.62 21.69 -6.41
CA PHE A 286 14.74 21.74 -7.60
C PHE A 286 15.42 21.24 -8.89
N ASP A 287 16.73 21.49 -9.01
CA ASP A 287 17.60 21.04 -10.10
C ASP A 287 18.20 19.63 -9.86
N ASP A 288 17.91 18.97 -8.73
CA ASP A 288 18.49 17.67 -8.40
C ASP A 288 17.91 16.57 -9.31
N PRO A 289 18.73 15.90 -10.17
CA PRO A 289 18.25 14.84 -11.05
C PRO A 289 17.77 13.60 -10.28
N MET A 290 17.93 13.52 -8.96
CA MET A 290 17.32 12.47 -8.14
C MET A 290 15.83 12.71 -7.87
N LEU A 291 15.31 13.94 -8.03
CA LEU A 291 13.86 14.20 -7.86
C LEU A 291 13.01 13.44 -8.89
N ASP A 292 13.49 13.29 -10.13
CA ASP A 292 12.84 12.49 -11.16
C ASP A 292 12.82 10.98 -10.83
N LYS A 293 13.86 10.51 -10.13
CA LYS A 293 14.21 9.08 -9.93
C LYS A 293 13.75 8.50 -8.59
N GLY A 294 13.65 9.35 -7.58
CA GLY A 294 13.45 8.97 -6.19
C GLY A 294 12.04 8.48 -5.88
N ASN A 295 11.96 7.58 -4.90
CA ASN A 295 10.72 7.09 -4.29
C ASN A 295 10.01 8.22 -3.53
N SER A 296 9.34 9.09 -4.28
CA SER A 296 8.75 10.36 -3.84
C SER A 296 7.38 10.19 -3.15
N GLY A 297 7.10 8.97 -2.68
CA GLY A 297 5.82 8.55 -2.11
C GLY A 297 5.70 8.75 -0.61
N ILE A 298 4.46 8.76 -0.12
CA ILE A 298 4.16 8.87 1.32
C ILE A 298 4.67 7.64 2.08
N ALA A 299 4.67 6.47 1.44
CA ALA A 299 5.16 5.23 2.05
C ALA A 299 6.68 5.23 2.33
N GLY A 300 7.50 5.76 1.42
CA GLY A 300 8.95 5.91 1.66
C GLY A 300 9.24 6.84 2.84
N LEU A 301 8.53 7.97 2.90
CA LEU A 301 8.61 8.95 3.98
C LEU A 301 8.20 8.38 5.37
N LEU A 302 7.40 7.31 5.41
CA LEU A 302 7.06 6.57 6.63
C LEU A 302 8.05 5.45 6.96
N ARG A 303 8.59 4.75 5.95
CA ARG A 303 9.54 3.64 6.11
C ARG A 303 10.92 4.12 6.60
N GLU A 304 11.40 5.27 6.10
CA GLU A 304 12.74 5.80 6.38
C GLU A 304 12.84 6.70 7.64
N ASN A 305 11.71 7.10 8.26
CA ASN A 305 11.71 8.14 9.29
C ASN A 305 11.37 7.62 10.71
N GLN A 306 12.41 7.43 11.53
CA GLN A 306 12.27 7.04 12.94
C GLN A 306 11.51 8.05 13.81
N GLU A 307 11.47 9.34 13.45
CA GLU A 307 10.75 10.37 14.21
C GLU A 307 9.22 10.20 14.05
N ALA A 308 8.77 9.78 12.85
CA ALA A 308 7.37 9.40 12.58
C ALA A 308 6.98 8.09 13.29
N GLN A 309 7.89 7.11 13.34
CA GLN A 309 7.69 5.82 14.03
C GLN A 309 7.71 5.98 15.58
N ALA A 310 8.48 6.93 16.11
CA ALA A 310 8.44 7.33 17.51
C ALA A 310 7.14 8.08 17.88
N LEU A 311 6.64 8.93 16.97
CA LEU A 311 5.33 9.57 17.06
C LEU A 311 4.20 8.53 17.21
N ALA A 312 4.32 7.39 16.52
CA ALA A 312 3.34 6.32 16.60
C ALA A 312 3.29 5.67 17.99
N SER A 313 4.45 5.25 18.47
CA SER A 313 4.66 4.40 19.65
C SER A 313 4.58 5.12 21.00
N LEU A 314 4.48 6.45 21.04
CA LEU A 314 4.35 7.20 22.29
C LEU A 314 2.95 7.03 22.93
N SER A 315 2.87 6.06 23.83
CA SER A 315 1.87 5.92 24.89
C SER A 315 2.44 6.30 26.26
N PHE A 316 1.57 6.76 27.17
CA PHE A 316 1.80 7.03 28.60
C PHE A 316 2.67 8.24 29.02
N GLY A 317 2.09 9.08 29.88
CA GLY A 317 2.64 9.15 31.25
C GLY A 317 2.99 10.52 31.82
N GLN A 318 3.65 11.42 31.07
CA GLN A 318 4.28 12.62 31.67
C GLN A 318 4.12 13.91 30.84
N THR A 319 3.51 14.92 31.45
CA THR A 319 3.00 16.13 30.78
C THR A 319 4.08 17.08 30.23
N GLU A 320 5.26 17.16 30.85
CA GLU A 320 6.37 17.97 30.31
C GLU A 320 6.87 17.41 28.96
N ARG A 321 6.99 16.07 28.84
CA ARG A 321 7.34 15.43 27.55
C ARG A 321 6.31 15.75 26.48
N LEU A 322 5.02 15.88 26.85
CA LEU A 322 3.98 16.27 25.91
C LEU A 322 4.15 17.69 25.39
N GLN A 323 4.61 18.65 26.21
CA GLN A 323 4.90 20.02 25.73
C GLN A 323 6.13 20.06 24.82
N THR A 324 7.22 19.40 25.18
CA THR A 324 8.41 19.32 24.31
C THR A 324 8.10 18.59 23.00
N ALA A 325 7.30 17.50 23.06
CA ALA A 325 6.77 16.85 21.88
C ALA A 325 5.86 17.79 21.06
N ARG A 326 4.93 18.54 21.69
CA ARG A 326 4.12 19.53 20.96
C ARG A 326 4.97 20.55 20.20
N GLN A 327 6.08 20.96 20.80
CA GLN A 327 7.06 21.87 20.21
C GLN A 327 7.72 21.21 18.99
N SER A 328 8.42 20.08 19.18
CA SER A 328 9.17 19.39 18.13
C SER A 328 8.28 18.78 17.03
N ILE A 329 7.04 18.39 17.35
CA ILE A 329 6.07 17.91 16.36
C ILE A 329 5.51 19.08 15.53
N ARG A 330 5.23 20.24 16.13
CA ARG A 330 4.92 21.45 15.32
C ARG A 330 6.12 21.86 14.46
N GLU A 331 7.33 21.81 15.00
CA GLU A 331 8.56 22.08 14.24
C GLU A 331 8.76 21.05 13.12
N ALA A 332 8.43 19.77 13.32
CA ALA A 332 8.44 18.73 12.29
C ALA A 332 7.33 18.93 11.22
N ILE A 333 6.14 19.39 11.61
CA ILE A 333 5.06 19.77 10.67
C ILE A 333 5.49 20.98 9.83
N GLU A 334 6.08 21.99 10.44
CA GLU A 334 6.67 23.13 9.73
C GLU A 334 7.78 22.66 8.76
N LYS A 335 8.63 21.71 9.19
CA LYS A 335 9.80 21.21 8.44
C LYS A 335 9.47 20.19 7.35
N TYR A 336 8.40 19.39 7.48
CA TYR A 336 8.12 18.20 6.65
C TYR A 336 6.66 18.08 6.11
N SER A 337 5.82 19.13 6.13
CA SER A 337 4.44 19.08 5.56
C SER A 337 4.33 19.64 4.14
N LEU A 338 4.28 18.76 3.14
CA LEU A 338 4.74 19.06 1.79
C LEU A 338 3.92 20.05 0.94
N ASN A 339 2.73 20.51 1.37
CA ASN A 339 1.99 21.61 0.71
C ASN A 339 1.01 22.27 1.70
N GLU A 340 0.41 23.45 1.40
CA GLU A 340 -0.43 24.13 2.41
C GLU A 340 -1.73 23.37 2.74
N GLN A 341 -2.24 22.54 1.82
CA GLN A 341 -3.33 21.62 2.13
C GLN A 341 -2.84 20.41 2.93
N GLN A 342 -1.62 19.90 2.70
CA GLN A 342 -1.00 18.84 3.51
C GLN A 342 -0.49 19.37 4.86
N LYS A 343 -0.19 20.65 4.98
CA LYS A 343 0.23 21.36 6.19
C LYS A 343 -0.97 21.79 7.00
N LYS A 344 -2.06 22.25 6.37
CA LYS A 344 -3.37 22.31 7.02
C LYS A 344 -3.89 20.91 7.35
N ALA A 345 -3.66 19.87 6.54
CA ALA A 345 -4.08 18.51 6.91
C ALA A 345 -3.24 17.95 8.06
N LYS A 346 -1.92 18.14 8.08
CA LYS A 346 -1.04 17.75 9.19
C LYS A 346 -1.27 18.62 10.43
N TYR A 347 -1.56 19.92 10.31
CA TYR A 347 -2.01 20.75 11.44
C TYR A 347 -3.42 20.42 11.89
N TYR A 348 -4.39 20.14 11.02
CA TYR A 348 -5.73 19.73 11.46
C TYR A 348 -5.70 18.32 12.06
N PHE A 349 -4.91 17.39 11.52
CA PHE A 349 -4.58 16.11 12.16
C PHE A 349 -4.00 16.31 13.55
N ILE A 350 -3.05 17.24 13.70
CA ILE A 350 -2.30 17.42 14.96
C ILE A 350 -3.03 18.30 15.98
N GLU A 351 -3.74 19.34 15.56
CA GLU A 351 -4.67 20.10 16.42
C GLU A 351 -5.90 19.24 16.78
N THR A 352 -6.35 18.32 15.90
CA THR A 352 -7.37 17.32 16.25
C THR A 352 -6.81 16.35 17.28
N LEU A 353 -5.64 15.74 17.06
CA LEU A 353 -4.89 14.95 18.06
C LEU A 353 -4.75 15.70 19.40
N TYR A 354 -4.46 17.00 19.36
CA TYR A 354 -4.30 17.85 20.54
C TYR A 354 -5.61 18.22 21.23
N ALA A 355 -6.74 18.24 20.50
CA ALA A 355 -8.08 18.37 21.06
C ALA A 355 -8.57 17.03 21.65
N PHE A 356 -8.32 15.92 20.94
CA PHE A 356 -8.60 14.54 21.35
C PHE A 356 -7.89 14.18 22.67
N TYR A 357 -6.68 14.71 22.89
CA TYR A 357 -5.88 14.48 24.09
C TYR A 357 -6.01 15.55 25.21
N GLN A 358 -7.03 16.41 25.21
CA GLN A 358 -7.28 17.30 26.35
C GLN A 358 -7.98 16.59 27.52
N ILE A 359 -7.19 15.78 28.23
CA ILE A 359 -7.34 15.46 29.66
C ILE A 359 -8.72 14.92 30.07
N GLU A 360 -9.05 13.70 29.65
CA GLU A 360 -9.62 12.65 30.52
C GLU A 360 -9.59 11.30 29.80
N SER A 361 -9.72 10.19 30.53
CA SER A 361 -9.78 8.85 29.95
C SER A 361 -11.20 8.56 29.44
N PHE A 362 -11.44 8.83 28.16
CA PHE A 362 -12.70 8.47 27.51
C PHE A 362 -12.76 6.96 27.28
N ASP A 363 -13.87 6.34 27.67
CA ASP A 363 -14.18 4.95 27.35
C ASP A 363 -14.61 4.81 25.87
N ASP A 364 -14.71 3.57 25.38
CA ASP A 364 -15.12 3.27 24.01
C ASP A 364 -16.47 3.91 23.62
N LYS A 365 -17.32 4.14 24.63
CA LYS A 365 -18.67 4.71 24.50
C LYS A 365 -18.62 6.22 24.25
N GLN A 366 -17.73 6.94 24.92
CA GLN A 366 -17.46 8.35 24.64
C GLN A 366 -16.64 8.53 23.35
N LEU A 367 -15.73 7.60 23.02
CA LEU A 367 -15.02 7.55 21.74
C LEU A 367 -16.02 7.44 20.55
N HIS A 368 -16.93 6.47 20.61
CA HIS A 368 -18.03 6.34 19.63
C HIS A 368 -18.88 7.61 19.51
N THR A 369 -19.14 8.30 20.63
CA THR A 369 -19.95 9.52 20.64
C THR A 369 -19.25 10.68 19.90
N GLY A 370 -17.94 10.82 20.07
CA GLY A 370 -17.13 11.80 19.32
C GLY A 370 -17.07 11.51 17.82
N VAL A 371 -16.93 10.23 17.44
CA VAL A 371 -16.97 9.78 16.04
C VAL A 371 -18.33 10.11 15.39
N ASN A 372 -19.44 9.81 16.08
CA ASN A 372 -20.79 10.11 15.59
C ASN A 372 -21.04 11.62 15.40
N TYR A 373 -20.45 12.47 16.24
CA TYR A 373 -20.52 13.92 16.08
C TYR A 373 -19.79 14.42 14.82
N LEU A 374 -18.59 13.88 14.53
CA LEU A 374 -17.83 14.26 13.34
C LEU A 374 -18.53 13.82 12.04
N LEU A 375 -19.00 12.57 12.01
CA LEU A 375 -19.71 11.99 10.85
C LEU A 375 -21.02 12.74 10.51
N SER A 376 -21.68 13.33 11.50
CA SER A 376 -22.94 14.08 11.30
C SER A 376 -22.75 15.55 10.89
N HIS A 377 -21.54 16.12 10.98
CA HIS A 377 -21.32 17.56 10.80
C HIS A 377 -20.24 17.95 9.77
N TYR A 378 -19.29 17.08 9.40
CA TYR A 378 -18.07 17.47 8.66
C TYR A 378 -17.94 16.86 7.25
N SER A 379 -19.01 16.87 6.47
CA SER A 379 -19.06 16.34 5.08
C SER A 379 -18.25 17.14 4.03
N GLN A 380 -17.35 18.04 4.44
CA GLN A 380 -16.51 18.86 3.55
C GLN A 380 -15.00 18.72 3.80
N SER A 381 -14.55 17.84 4.71
CA SER A 381 -13.13 17.63 4.96
C SER A 381 -12.77 16.15 5.09
N ASN A 382 -12.78 15.43 3.96
CA ASN A 382 -12.28 14.04 3.84
C ASN A 382 -10.89 13.87 4.50
N TYR A 383 -10.01 14.87 4.36
CA TYR A 383 -8.69 14.88 5.02
C TYR A 383 -8.73 14.86 6.56
N SER A 384 -9.77 15.41 7.19
CA SER A 384 -9.99 15.32 8.65
C SER A 384 -10.39 13.91 9.09
N LEU A 385 -11.14 13.20 8.25
CA LEU A 385 -11.54 11.81 8.51
C LEU A 385 -10.35 10.86 8.24
N VAL A 386 -9.61 11.04 7.14
CA VAL A 386 -8.33 10.35 6.89
C VAL A 386 -7.33 10.57 8.03
N ALA A 387 -7.24 11.80 8.54
CA ALA A 387 -6.42 12.12 9.72
C ALA A 387 -6.86 11.36 10.98
N ALA A 388 -8.16 11.33 11.29
CA ALA A 388 -8.68 10.57 12.43
C ALA A 388 -8.50 9.05 12.26
N ALA A 389 -8.63 8.52 11.05
CA ALA A 389 -8.41 7.11 10.75
C ALA A 389 -6.94 6.71 10.96
N PHE A 390 -5.98 7.45 10.41
CA PHE A 390 -4.55 7.21 10.67
C PHE A 390 -4.23 7.23 12.17
N TYR A 391 -4.82 8.15 12.94
CA TYR A 391 -4.64 8.20 14.39
C TYR A 391 -5.19 6.95 15.11
N LEU A 392 -6.38 6.46 14.72
CA LEU A 392 -6.98 5.25 15.30
C LEU A 392 -6.17 3.99 14.97
N ALA A 393 -5.72 3.84 13.72
CA ALA A 393 -4.88 2.72 13.29
C ALA A 393 -3.56 2.66 14.08
N ASN A 394 -2.92 3.82 14.23
CA ASN A 394 -1.72 4.04 15.04
C ASN A 394 -1.92 3.70 16.54
N LYS A 395 -3.15 3.53 17.02
CA LYS A 395 -3.46 3.09 18.39
C LYS A 395 -4.14 1.73 18.40
N GLU A 396 -3.66 0.83 17.53
CA GLU A 396 -4.07 -0.57 17.38
C GLU A 396 -5.58 -0.75 17.06
N SER A 397 -6.30 0.35 16.83
CA SER A 397 -7.75 0.42 16.63
C SER A 397 -8.09 0.49 15.14
N VAL A 398 -7.37 -0.29 14.33
CA VAL A 398 -7.39 -0.22 12.85
C VAL A 398 -8.79 -0.55 12.28
N SER A 399 -9.57 -1.40 12.97
CA SER A 399 -10.96 -1.69 12.62
C SER A 399 -11.88 -0.47 12.75
N ILE A 400 -11.65 0.40 13.74
CA ILE A 400 -12.38 1.67 13.91
C ILE A 400 -11.89 2.72 12.90
N ALA A 401 -10.59 2.72 12.60
CA ALA A 401 -10.02 3.54 11.54
C ALA A 401 -10.66 3.26 10.18
N PHE A 402 -10.85 1.97 9.83
CA PHE A 402 -11.51 1.57 8.60
C PHE A 402 -12.99 1.99 8.56
N GLN A 403 -13.76 1.75 9.63
CA GLN A 403 -15.17 2.17 9.73
C GLN A 403 -15.36 3.68 9.50
N LEU A 404 -14.40 4.49 9.94
CA LEU A 404 -14.42 5.95 9.79
C LEU A 404 -14.19 6.41 8.33
N LEU A 405 -13.68 5.53 7.46
CA LEU A 405 -13.48 5.79 6.02
C LEU A 405 -14.44 5.01 5.10
N GLU A 406 -15.15 3.98 5.60
CA GLU A 406 -15.97 3.03 4.81
C GLU A 406 -16.88 3.73 3.76
N TYR A 407 -17.47 4.88 4.11
CA TYR A 407 -18.43 5.61 3.26
C TYR A 407 -17.80 6.65 2.32
N LEU A 408 -16.48 6.83 2.30
CA LEU A 408 -15.77 7.90 1.55
C LEU A 408 -15.20 7.44 0.20
N GLU A 409 -15.81 6.41 -0.40
CA GLU A 409 -15.33 5.65 -1.57
C GLU A 409 -15.06 6.41 -2.89
N GLN A 410 -15.38 7.71 -3.00
CA GLN A 410 -15.32 8.45 -4.27
C GLN A 410 -13.96 9.10 -4.57
N ASP A 411 -13.02 9.06 -3.63
CA ASP A 411 -11.71 9.66 -3.75
C ASP A 411 -10.62 8.58 -3.87
N PRO A 412 -9.77 8.58 -4.91
CA PRO A 412 -8.72 7.58 -5.09
C PRO A 412 -7.67 7.58 -3.97
N PHE A 413 -7.36 8.74 -3.38
CA PHE A 413 -6.43 8.84 -2.26
C PHE A 413 -7.03 8.25 -0.99
N VAL A 414 -8.31 8.53 -0.70
CA VAL A 414 -9.01 7.92 0.46
C VAL A 414 -9.13 6.40 0.28
N THR A 415 -9.42 5.94 -0.93
CA THR A 415 -9.50 4.50 -1.24
C THR A 415 -8.14 3.81 -1.11
N TYR A 416 -7.04 4.48 -1.46
CA TYR A 416 -5.68 4.00 -1.20
C TYR A 416 -5.39 3.88 0.31
N ILE A 417 -5.84 4.84 1.14
CA ILE A 417 -5.68 4.74 2.60
C ILE A 417 -6.46 3.56 3.18
N GLN A 418 -7.69 3.30 2.71
CA GLN A 418 -8.43 2.08 3.09
C GLN A 418 -7.64 0.80 2.76
N GLY A 419 -6.95 0.76 1.61
CA GLY A 419 -6.07 -0.34 1.24
C GLY A 419 -4.90 -0.53 2.20
N LEU A 420 -4.22 0.56 2.59
CA LEU A 420 -3.14 0.52 3.60
C LEU A 420 -3.67 0.05 4.96
N LEU A 421 -4.86 0.48 5.39
CA LEU A 421 -5.44 0.03 6.66
C LEU A 421 -5.73 -1.48 6.68
N HIS A 422 -6.13 -2.06 5.55
CA HIS A 422 -6.25 -3.52 5.43
C HIS A 422 -4.88 -4.22 5.34
N TYR A 423 -3.87 -3.59 4.75
CA TYR A 423 -2.50 -4.13 4.68
C TYR A 423 -1.90 -4.26 6.09
N GLU A 424 -2.00 -3.22 6.91
CA GLU A 424 -1.55 -3.22 8.32
C GLU A 424 -2.36 -4.17 9.24
N LEU A 425 -3.52 -4.65 8.77
CA LEU A 425 -4.36 -5.66 9.44
C LEU A 425 -4.08 -7.10 8.97
N ASP A 426 -3.13 -7.31 8.06
CA ASP A 426 -2.91 -8.58 7.33
C ASP A 426 -4.16 -9.04 6.52
N GLU A 427 -5.11 -8.15 6.27
CA GLU A 427 -6.27 -8.38 5.42
C GLU A 427 -5.90 -8.20 3.93
N LEU A 428 -4.85 -8.87 3.47
CA LEU A 428 -4.21 -8.66 2.16
C LEU A 428 -5.20 -8.79 0.98
N THR A 429 -6.17 -9.69 1.08
CA THR A 429 -7.24 -9.88 0.09
C THR A 429 -8.26 -8.73 0.05
N SER A 430 -8.39 -7.94 1.12
CA SER A 430 -9.15 -6.68 1.14
C SER A 430 -8.29 -5.54 0.60
N ALA A 431 -7.05 -5.41 1.09
CA ALA A 431 -6.09 -4.40 0.64
C ALA A 431 -5.91 -4.40 -0.89
N LEU A 432 -5.68 -5.58 -1.49
CA LEU A 432 -5.54 -5.76 -2.93
C LEU A 432 -6.74 -5.22 -3.74
N LYS A 433 -7.98 -5.32 -3.22
CA LYS A 433 -9.18 -4.79 -3.90
C LYS A 433 -9.23 -3.27 -3.87
N HIS A 434 -8.84 -2.65 -2.76
CA HIS A 434 -8.77 -1.20 -2.64
C HIS A 434 -7.67 -0.63 -3.55
N PHE A 435 -6.47 -1.23 -3.56
CA PHE A 435 -5.40 -0.80 -4.46
C PHE A 435 -5.75 -1.02 -5.93
N GLU A 436 -6.41 -2.13 -6.28
CA GLU A 436 -6.92 -2.36 -7.64
C GLU A 436 -7.97 -1.32 -8.06
N LYS A 437 -8.92 -1.00 -7.17
CA LYS A 437 -9.98 -0.01 -7.42
C LYS A 437 -9.38 1.35 -7.77
N VAL A 438 -8.32 1.76 -7.07
CA VAL A 438 -7.56 2.99 -7.35
C VAL A 438 -6.76 2.87 -8.65
N TYR A 439 -6.04 1.77 -8.87
CA TYR A 439 -5.25 1.57 -10.11
C TYR A 439 -6.12 1.61 -11.39
N ARG A 440 -7.37 1.14 -11.29
CA ARG A 440 -8.37 1.23 -12.37
C ARG A 440 -8.93 2.65 -12.60
N GLN A 441 -8.78 3.56 -11.64
CA GLN A 441 -9.22 4.96 -11.72
C GLN A 441 -8.06 5.89 -12.14
N ASP A 442 -6.88 5.68 -11.57
CA ASP A 442 -5.66 6.45 -11.79
C ASP A 442 -4.45 5.50 -11.85
N LYS A 443 -3.99 5.23 -13.09
CA LYS A 443 -2.78 4.43 -13.35
C LYS A 443 -1.48 5.21 -13.10
N ASP A 444 -1.53 6.53 -12.90
CA ASP A 444 -0.37 7.40 -12.68
C ASP A 444 -0.05 7.54 -11.17
N PHE A 445 -0.94 7.05 -10.29
CA PHE A 445 -0.75 7.02 -8.85
C PHE A 445 0.28 5.94 -8.46
N GLN A 446 1.57 6.32 -8.50
CA GLN A 446 2.73 5.45 -8.24
C GLN A 446 2.63 4.66 -6.93
N ASP A 447 2.41 5.31 -5.77
CA ASP A 447 2.37 4.63 -4.47
C ASP A 447 1.34 3.51 -4.45
N ASN A 448 0.11 3.80 -4.89
CA ASN A 448 -0.94 2.80 -4.99
C ASN A 448 -0.59 1.69 -6.00
N THR A 449 0.02 2.04 -7.12
CA THR A 449 0.43 1.08 -8.15
C THR A 449 1.53 0.14 -7.64
N TYR A 450 2.42 0.62 -6.77
CA TYR A 450 3.39 -0.23 -6.07
C TYR A 450 2.69 -1.27 -5.19
N PHE A 451 1.86 -0.85 -4.22
CA PHE A 451 1.19 -1.79 -3.31
C PHE A 451 0.18 -2.71 -4.05
N TYR A 452 -0.45 -2.23 -5.13
CA TYR A 452 -1.26 -3.07 -6.00
C TYR A 452 -0.41 -4.18 -6.64
N LEU A 453 0.75 -3.85 -7.21
CA LEU A 453 1.63 -4.81 -7.87
C LEU A 453 2.31 -5.77 -6.89
N GLU A 454 2.73 -5.28 -5.73
CA GLU A 454 3.32 -6.05 -4.61
C GLU A 454 2.33 -7.14 -4.14
N LEU A 455 1.10 -6.76 -3.74
CA LEU A 455 0.07 -7.73 -3.36
C LEU A 455 -0.43 -8.58 -4.54
N LEU A 456 -0.45 -8.05 -5.77
CA LEU A 456 -0.85 -8.86 -6.93
C LEU A 456 0.15 -9.99 -7.18
N LEU A 457 1.44 -9.73 -6.99
CA LEU A 457 2.56 -10.65 -7.25
C LEU A 457 2.59 -11.83 -6.27
N SER A 458 2.35 -11.59 -4.98
CA SER A 458 2.18 -12.66 -3.98
C SER A 458 0.85 -13.41 -4.13
N SER A 459 -0.22 -12.73 -4.58
CA SER A 459 -1.55 -13.33 -4.64
C SER A 459 -1.70 -14.49 -5.65
N LYS A 460 -2.81 -15.22 -5.47
CA LYS A 460 -3.34 -16.21 -6.43
C LYS A 460 -3.75 -15.58 -7.79
N ARG A 461 -3.66 -14.24 -7.97
CA ARG A 461 -3.97 -13.49 -9.22
C ARG A 461 -2.74 -13.01 -10.02
N ARG A 462 -1.52 -13.25 -9.55
CA ARG A 462 -0.23 -12.83 -10.16
C ARG A 462 -0.04 -13.08 -11.67
N GLN A 463 -0.82 -13.97 -12.29
CA GLN A 463 -0.82 -14.14 -13.75
C GLN A 463 -1.21 -12.86 -14.51
N GLU A 464 -2.00 -11.96 -13.88
CA GLU A 464 -2.36 -10.64 -14.43
C GLU A 464 -1.14 -9.69 -14.56
N PHE A 465 -0.09 -9.91 -13.77
CA PHE A 465 1.12 -9.07 -13.72
C PHE A 465 1.82 -8.97 -15.08
N GLY A 466 1.84 -10.05 -15.88
CA GLY A 466 2.49 -10.04 -17.20
C GLY A 466 1.82 -9.09 -18.22
N GLN A 467 0.50 -8.88 -18.11
CA GLN A 467 -0.19 -7.86 -18.90
C GLN A 467 0.15 -6.46 -18.39
N ILE A 468 0.14 -6.25 -17.08
CA ILE A 468 0.43 -4.92 -16.50
C ILE A 468 1.88 -4.50 -16.76
N TYR A 469 2.82 -5.44 -16.70
CA TYR A 469 4.20 -5.23 -17.16
C TYR A 469 4.24 -4.82 -18.64
N THR A 470 3.49 -5.51 -19.51
CA THR A 470 3.44 -5.18 -20.95
C THR A 470 2.83 -3.81 -21.21
N ASP A 471 1.76 -3.44 -20.48
CA ASP A 471 1.15 -2.11 -20.52
C ASP A 471 2.13 -1.02 -20.09
N LEU A 472 2.80 -1.20 -18.95
CA LEU A 472 3.52 -0.13 -18.26
C LEU A 472 5.00 0.01 -18.68
N LYS A 473 5.70 -1.05 -19.11
CA LYS A 473 7.18 -1.09 -19.22
C LYS A 473 7.84 -0.07 -20.15
N HIS A 474 7.10 0.78 -20.85
CA HIS A 474 7.62 1.87 -21.68
C HIS A 474 7.20 3.27 -21.19
N GLU A 475 6.47 3.34 -20.07
CA GLU A 475 5.99 4.59 -19.50
C GLU A 475 7.10 5.39 -18.81
N ASN A 476 7.02 6.70 -18.94
CA ASN A 476 8.02 7.62 -18.40
C ASN A 476 7.77 7.99 -16.93
N TYR A 477 6.65 7.55 -16.35
CA TYR A 477 6.23 7.87 -14.99
C TYR A 477 6.42 6.69 -13.99
N ILE A 478 7.10 5.60 -14.36
CA ILE A 478 7.37 4.49 -13.43
C ILE A 478 8.35 4.93 -12.33
N SER A 479 8.05 4.57 -11.07
CA SER A 479 8.97 4.75 -9.94
C SER A 479 9.98 3.59 -9.82
N THR A 480 11.12 3.89 -9.21
CA THR A 480 12.21 2.93 -8.96
C THR A 480 11.73 1.67 -8.21
N ASN A 481 10.80 1.78 -7.26
CA ASN A 481 10.20 0.61 -6.60
C ASN A 481 9.35 -0.28 -7.53
N ILE A 482 8.45 0.29 -8.34
CA ILE A 482 7.64 -0.48 -9.32
C ILE A 482 8.54 -1.21 -10.31
N TYR A 483 9.64 -0.55 -10.70
CA TYR A 483 10.64 -1.11 -11.57
C TYR A 483 11.36 -2.33 -10.96
N TYR A 484 11.65 -2.33 -9.65
CA TYR A 484 12.20 -3.51 -8.99
C TYR A 484 11.18 -4.65 -8.84
N LEU A 485 9.88 -4.37 -8.65
CA LEU A 485 8.84 -5.41 -8.75
C LEU A 485 8.82 -6.06 -10.15
N PHE A 486 8.94 -5.27 -11.23
CA PHE A 486 9.06 -5.81 -12.58
C PHE A 486 10.32 -6.65 -12.78
N TYR A 487 11.45 -6.22 -12.22
CA TYR A 487 12.71 -6.95 -12.27
C TYR A 487 12.65 -8.28 -11.50
N ASN A 488 12.13 -8.30 -10.26
CA ASN A 488 11.93 -9.52 -9.48
C ASN A 488 11.01 -10.50 -10.20
N TRP A 489 9.90 -10.01 -10.76
CA TRP A 489 8.98 -10.84 -11.56
C TRP A 489 9.66 -11.45 -12.81
N LEU A 490 10.50 -10.70 -13.52
CA LEU A 490 11.27 -11.23 -14.66
C LEU A 490 12.28 -12.31 -14.23
N LEU A 491 12.95 -12.15 -13.08
CA LEU A 491 13.77 -13.22 -12.49
C LEU A 491 12.92 -14.46 -12.16
N MET A 492 11.74 -14.29 -11.57
CA MET A 492 10.83 -15.41 -11.27
C MET A 492 10.34 -16.15 -12.53
N GLN A 493 10.18 -15.46 -13.66
CA GLN A 493 9.87 -16.11 -14.94
C GLN A 493 11.10 -16.78 -15.59
N GLY A 494 12.31 -16.52 -15.09
CA GLY A 494 13.56 -16.90 -15.74
C GLY A 494 13.87 -16.09 -17.01
N ASP A 495 13.24 -14.93 -17.22
CA ASP A 495 13.50 -14.03 -18.36
C ASP A 495 14.69 -13.10 -18.05
N PHE A 496 15.85 -13.73 -17.86
CA PHE A 496 17.13 -13.02 -17.74
C PHE A 496 17.42 -12.08 -18.92
N PRO A 497 17.10 -12.42 -20.19
CA PRO A 497 17.29 -11.50 -21.31
C PRO A 497 16.53 -10.17 -21.16
N GLU A 498 15.26 -10.17 -20.77
CA GLU A 498 14.48 -8.94 -20.54
C GLU A 498 14.81 -8.31 -19.18
N ALA A 499 15.16 -9.06 -18.13
CA ALA A 499 15.63 -8.50 -16.86
C ALA A 499 16.93 -7.68 -17.04
N ILE A 500 17.88 -8.18 -17.84
CA ILE A 500 19.09 -7.45 -18.24
C ILE A 500 18.75 -6.27 -19.15
N ASN A 501 17.80 -6.43 -20.07
CA ASN A 501 17.37 -5.34 -20.96
C ASN A 501 16.74 -4.20 -20.16
N LEU A 502 15.87 -4.51 -19.19
CA LEU A 502 15.25 -3.58 -18.26
C LEU A 502 16.34 -2.78 -17.52
N LEU A 503 17.17 -3.45 -16.71
CA LEU A 503 18.28 -2.85 -15.94
C LEU A 503 19.26 -2.03 -16.80
N SER A 504 19.46 -2.41 -18.06
CA SER A 504 20.31 -1.67 -18.99
C SER A 504 19.60 -0.44 -19.57
N ARG A 505 18.34 -0.57 -20.00
CA ARG A 505 17.63 0.44 -20.80
C ARG A 505 17.34 1.71 -20.02
N ASP A 506 16.74 1.58 -18.84
CA ASP A 506 16.28 2.69 -18.00
C ASP A 506 17.27 3.02 -16.86
N LEU A 507 18.55 2.66 -17.00
CA LEU A 507 19.58 2.90 -15.98
C LEU A 507 19.72 4.39 -15.59
N ASP A 508 19.33 5.30 -16.49
CA ASP A 508 19.26 6.73 -16.22
C ASP A 508 18.13 7.12 -15.25
N LYS A 509 17.09 6.31 -15.11
CA LYS A 509 16.01 6.47 -14.11
C LYS A 509 16.35 5.87 -12.74
N LEU A 510 17.35 5.00 -12.65
CA LEU A 510 17.69 4.30 -11.42
C LEU A 510 18.62 5.11 -10.50
N ILE A 511 18.63 4.71 -9.23
CA ILE A 511 19.49 5.25 -8.17
C ILE A 511 20.52 4.19 -7.78
N CYS A 512 21.73 4.64 -7.42
CA CYS A 512 22.83 3.80 -6.98
C CYS A 512 22.66 3.39 -5.49
N ASN A 513 21.57 2.69 -5.19
CA ASN A 513 21.20 2.26 -3.83
C ASN A 513 21.36 0.74 -3.62
N ASP A 514 21.02 0.32 -2.40
CA ASP A 514 20.91 -1.07 -1.96
C ASP A 514 20.03 -1.93 -2.89
N ASP A 515 18.89 -1.43 -3.40
CA ASP A 515 18.10 -2.17 -4.39
C ASP A 515 18.89 -2.46 -5.67
N LEU A 516 19.56 -1.45 -6.25
CA LEU A 516 20.31 -1.64 -7.49
C LEU A 516 21.51 -2.58 -7.28
N TYR A 517 22.22 -2.43 -6.16
CA TYR A 517 23.35 -3.30 -5.84
C TYR A 517 22.90 -4.72 -5.51
N GLY A 518 21.80 -4.90 -4.79
CA GLY A 518 21.19 -6.20 -4.52
C GLY A 518 20.62 -6.86 -5.76
N ALA A 519 19.95 -6.12 -6.65
CA ALA A 519 19.53 -6.60 -7.96
C ALA A 519 20.75 -7.08 -8.78
N MET A 520 21.78 -6.24 -8.91
CA MET A 520 23.01 -6.60 -9.61
C MET A 520 23.71 -7.81 -8.99
N ALA A 521 23.69 -7.98 -7.65
CA ALA A 521 24.22 -9.18 -6.99
C ALA A 521 23.37 -10.43 -7.32
N LEU A 522 22.04 -10.33 -7.25
CA LEU A 522 21.10 -11.43 -7.53
C LEU A 522 21.20 -11.96 -8.97
N ILE A 523 21.25 -11.09 -9.99
CA ILE A 523 21.35 -11.57 -11.38
C ILE A 523 22.74 -12.13 -11.72
N ASN A 524 23.82 -11.59 -11.13
CA ASN A 524 25.14 -12.20 -11.26
C ASN A 524 25.22 -13.54 -10.50
N ASN A 525 24.48 -13.71 -9.40
CA ASN A 525 24.39 -14.97 -8.69
C ASN A 525 23.63 -16.03 -9.49
N ALA A 526 22.42 -15.70 -9.96
CA ALA A 526 21.59 -16.60 -10.76
C ALA A 526 22.25 -17.05 -12.07
N LEU A 527 23.11 -16.20 -12.64
CA LEU A 527 23.90 -16.48 -13.85
C LEU A 527 25.37 -16.83 -13.57
N ALA A 528 25.68 -17.35 -12.37
CA ALA A 528 26.96 -17.97 -12.00
C ALA A 528 28.22 -17.11 -12.25
N ASN A 529 28.18 -15.83 -11.89
CA ASN A 529 29.29 -14.86 -12.03
C ASN A 529 29.80 -14.38 -10.65
N PRO A 530 30.48 -15.23 -9.86
CA PRO A 530 30.81 -14.95 -8.46
C PRO A 530 31.68 -13.70 -8.28
N THR A 531 32.59 -13.41 -9.21
CA THR A 531 33.45 -12.21 -9.12
C THR A 531 32.65 -10.90 -9.20
N GLN A 532 31.51 -10.88 -9.87
CA GLN A 532 30.60 -9.72 -9.84
C GLN A 532 29.65 -9.78 -8.64
N VAL A 533 29.24 -10.97 -8.17
CA VAL A 533 28.49 -11.10 -6.89
C VAL A 533 29.28 -10.48 -5.75
N ASP A 534 30.54 -10.86 -5.55
CA ASP A 534 31.40 -10.35 -4.48
C ASP A 534 31.52 -8.81 -4.53
N LYS A 535 31.61 -8.24 -5.75
CA LYS A 535 31.66 -6.79 -5.97
C LYS A 535 30.35 -6.08 -5.62
N TRP A 536 29.22 -6.55 -6.13
CA TRP A 536 27.93 -5.90 -5.91
C TRP A 536 27.39 -6.13 -4.50
N GLN A 537 27.65 -7.28 -3.91
CA GLN A 537 27.42 -7.54 -2.48
C GLN A 537 28.25 -6.59 -1.61
N GLY A 538 29.52 -6.33 -1.97
CA GLY A 538 30.34 -5.33 -1.29
C GLY A 538 29.70 -3.93 -1.30
N LEU A 539 29.26 -3.46 -2.46
CA LEU A 539 28.57 -2.16 -2.62
C LEU A 539 27.22 -2.10 -1.90
N LEU A 540 26.46 -3.20 -1.92
CA LEU A 540 25.23 -3.37 -1.14
C LEU A 540 25.52 -3.18 0.35
N THR A 541 26.47 -3.95 0.91
CA THR A 541 26.82 -3.90 2.34
C THR A 541 27.47 -2.60 2.79
N SER A 542 27.93 -1.75 1.86
CA SER A 542 28.40 -0.39 2.19
C SER A 542 27.29 0.66 2.20
N VAL A 543 26.07 0.31 1.77
CA VAL A 543 24.86 1.16 1.88
C VAL A 543 23.93 0.60 2.95
N GLU A 544 23.53 -0.67 2.85
CA GLU A 544 22.79 -1.38 3.89
C GLU A 544 23.55 -2.64 4.32
N SER A 545 24.14 -2.58 5.51
CA SER A 545 24.95 -3.64 6.09
C SER A 545 24.14 -4.89 6.51
N ARG A 546 22.90 -4.72 6.98
CA ARG A 546 22.01 -5.75 7.53
C ARG A 546 21.05 -6.37 6.50
N ASP A 547 21.35 -6.18 5.22
CA ASP A 547 20.55 -6.71 4.12
C ASP A 547 20.37 -8.24 4.18
N TRP A 548 19.23 -8.74 3.68
CA TRP A 548 18.87 -10.17 3.71
C TRP A 548 19.55 -11.02 2.62
N ARG A 549 20.04 -10.40 1.54
CA ARG A 549 20.56 -11.07 0.35
C ARG A 549 21.93 -11.73 0.55
N PRO A 550 22.91 -11.19 1.31
CA PRO A 550 24.25 -11.78 1.43
C PRO A 550 24.29 -13.25 1.91
N PRO A 551 23.51 -13.70 2.92
CA PRO A 551 23.44 -15.12 3.27
C PRO A 551 22.95 -16.03 2.14
N TRP A 552 21.92 -15.60 1.40
CA TRP A 552 21.40 -16.33 0.24
C TRP A 552 22.42 -16.38 -0.91
N LEU A 553 23.04 -15.24 -1.25
CA LEU A 553 24.06 -15.12 -2.28
C LEU A 553 25.24 -16.07 -2.00
N PHE A 554 25.70 -16.13 -0.74
CA PHE A 554 26.76 -17.04 -0.32
C PHE A 554 26.31 -18.51 -0.28
N TYR A 555 25.07 -18.80 0.13
CA TYR A 555 24.52 -20.16 0.12
C TYR A 555 24.47 -20.77 -1.29
N VAL A 556 23.93 -20.04 -2.28
CA VAL A 556 23.92 -20.47 -3.68
C VAL A 556 25.34 -20.70 -4.21
N ARG A 557 26.29 -19.82 -3.84
CA ARG A 557 27.69 -19.95 -4.23
C ARG A 557 28.31 -21.24 -3.68
N MET A 558 28.15 -21.51 -2.39
CA MET A 558 28.71 -22.72 -1.75
C MET A 558 28.07 -24.01 -2.27
N LEU A 559 26.79 -23.98 -2.65
CA LEU A 559 26.13 -25.07 -3.37
C LEU A 559 26.75 -25.29 -4.76
N ASN A 560 26.93 -24.23 -5.55
CA ASN A 560 27.44 -24.31 -6.92
C ASN A 560 28.93 -24.72 -6.98
N GLU A 561 29.77 -24.16 -6.10
CA GLU A 561 31.21 -24.48 -5.97
C GLU A 561 31.48 -25.84 -5.30
N ASN A 562 30.44 -26.57 -4.85
CA ASN A 562 30.53 -27.78 -4.02
C ASN A 562 31.41 -27.59 -2.77
N ASN A 563 31.21 -26.47 -2.08
CA ASN A 563 31.99 -26.02 -0.93
C ASN A 563 31.10 -25.77 0.30
N LEU A 564 30.10 -26.63 0.51
CA LEU A 564 29.16 -26.54 1.63
C LEU A 564 29.83 -26.36 3.02
N PRO A 565 30.98 -26.99 3.36
CA PRO A 565 31.63 -26.79 4.66
C PRO A 565 32.01 -25.34 4.98
N ALA A 566 32.18 -24.47 3.98
CA ALA A 566 32.52 -23.07 4.21
C ALA A 566 31.31 -22.19 4.59
N TYR A 567 30.07 -22.65 4.38
CA TYR A 567 28.87 -21.84 4.66
C TYR A 567 28.68 -21.56 6.16
N ALA A 568 28.75 -22.58 7.03
CA ALA A 568 28.49 -22.41 8.46
C ALA A 568 29.54 -21.55 9.20
N PRO A 569 30.86 -21.67 8.93
CA PRO A 569 31.86 -20.75 9.46
C PRO A 569 31.65 -19.30 8.98
N TRP A 570 31.36 -19.11 7.68
CA TRP A 570 31.09 -17.79 7.11
C TRP A 570 29.87 -17.12 7.74
N TYR A 571 28.76 -17.85 7.92
CA TYR A 571 27.56 -17.28 8.54
C TYR A 571 27.80 -16.91 10.01
N GLU A 572 28.59 -17.68 10.76
CA GLU A 572 28.93 -17.33 12.15
C GLU A 572 29.87 -16.11 12.26
N GLU A 573 30.69 -15.84 11.24
CA GLU A 573 31.45 -14.60 11.11
C GLU A 573 30.55 -13.42 10.72
N TYR A 574 29.72 -13.56 9.69
CA TYR A 574 28.73 -12.57 9.25
C TYR A 574 27.78 -12.19 10.40
N ARG A 575 27.20 -13.18 11.09
CA ARG A 575 26.32 -12.98 12.25
C ARG A 575 27.00 -12.16 13.34
N LYS A 576 28.26 -12.47 13.69
CA LYS A 576 29.03 -11.70 14.70
C LYS A 576 29.38 -10.28 14.24
N GLY A 577 29.75 -10.11 12.97
CA GLY A 577 30.20 -8.82 12.44
C GLY A 577 29.08 -7.84 12.06
N VAL A 578 27.91 -8.37 11.70
CA VAL A 578 26.79 -7.60 11.11
C VAL A 578 25.52 -7.64 11.97
N LEU A 579 25.14 -8.81 12.49
CA LEU A 579 23.90 -8.98 13.28
C LEU A 579 24.15 -8.86 14.80
N GLY A 580 25.38 -9.06 15.25
CA GLY A 580 25.79 -8.99 16.64
C GLY A 580 25.20 -10.13 17.49
N GLN A 581 24.11 -9.84 18.20
CA GLN A 581 23.33 -10.82 18.95
C GLN A 581 22.06 -11.26 18.21
N ASP A 582 21.63 -10.51 17.20
CA ASP A 582 20.44 -10.84 16.41
C ASP A 582 20.71 -12.06 15.52
N SER A 583 19.64 -12.70 15.05
CA SER A 583 19.71 -13.77 14.06
C SER A 583 18.41 -13.86 13.28
N PHE A 584 18.53 -13.97 11.95
CA PHE A 584 17.40 -14.34 11.10
C PHE A 584 17.20 -15.85 11.13
N ILE A 585 15.95 -16.31 10.99
CA ILE A 585 15.58 -17.72 11.00
C ILE A 585 16.12 -18.43 9.75
N ASP A 586 15.98 -17.81 8.57
CA ASP A 586 16.28 -18.40 7.26
C ASP A 586 17.77 -18.80 7.12
N PRO A 587 18.75 -17.97 7.52
CA PRO A 587 20.15 -18.36 7.47
C PRO A 587 20.53 -19.44 8.50
N ILE A 588 19.79 -19.58 9.61
CA ILE A 588 19.95 -20.74 10.52
C ILE A 588 19.47 -22.01 9.81
N ILE A 589 18.35 -21.95 9.06
CA ILE A 589 17.89 -23.08 8.25
C ILE A 589 18.90 -23.39 7.13
N PHE A 590 19.52 -22.40 6.47
CA PHE A 590 20.64 -22.64 5.55
C PHE A 590 21.78 -23.40 6.27
N VAL A 591 22.20 -22.97 7.47
CA VAL A 591 23.22 -23.71 8.26
C VAL A 591 22.77 -25.14 8.55
N PHE A 592 21.54 -25.36 9.01
CA PHE A 592 21.07 -26.70 9.37
C PHE A 592 20.95 -27.59 8.12
N THR A 593 20.48 -27.06 6.99
CA THR A 593 20.45 -27.77 5.69
C THR A 593 21.86 -28.19 5.25
N VAL A 594 22.85 -27.29 5.37
CA VAL A 594 24.27 -27.59 5.10
C VAL A 594 24.78 -28.70 6.01
N ARG A 595 24.54 -28.60 7.32
CA ARG A 595 25.01 -29.57 8.31
C ARG A 595 24.39 -30.95 8.08
N LEU A 596 23.09 -31.03 7.80
CA LEU A 596 22.41 -32.29 7.43
C LEU A 596 22.98 -32.87 6.13
N ALA A 597 23.27 -32.04 5.11
CA ALA A 597 23.92 -32.47 3.88
C ALA A 597 25.36 -32.99 4.08
N LEU A 598 26.08 -32.48 5.09
CA LEU A 598 27.40 -32.96 5.50
C LEU A 598 27.36 -34.15 6.47
N GLY A 599 26.17 -34.60 6.88
CA GLY A 599 25.98 -35.71 7.82
C GLY A 599 26.18 -35.35 9.30
N GLU A 600 26.18 -34.07 9.65
CA GLU A 600 26.44 -33.56 11.00
C GLU A 600 25.18 -33.55 11.90
N TYR A 601 24.38 -34.62 11.86
CA TYR A 601 23.04 -34.70 12.47
C TYR A 601 23.00 -34.27 13.95
N GLU A 602 23.94 -34.76 14.77
CA GLU A 602 24.06 -34.41 16.21
C GLU A 602 24.23 -32.89 16.45
N GLN A 603 24.92 -32.19 15.54
CA GLN A 603 25.19 -30.76 15.65
C GLN A 603 23.97 -29.90 15.28
N VAL A 604 23.00 -30.49 14.56
CA VAL A 604 21.72 -29.87 14.23
C VAL A 604 20.70 -30.14 15.33
N ASP A 605 20.58 -31.40 15.75
CA ASP A 605 19.70 -31.84 16.85
C ASP A 605 19.93 -31.02 18.13
N ALA A 606 21.19 -30.93 18.58
CA ALA A 606 21.61 -30.13 19.73
C ALA A 606 21.53 -28.59 19.51
N ALA A 607 21.12 -28.13 18.33
CA ALA A 607 20.93 -26.72 17.99
C ALA A 607 19.48 -26.35 17.65
N MET A 608 18.56 -27.31 17.48
CA MET A 608 17.18 -27.07 17.05
C MET A 608 16.43 -26.07 17.95
N GLU A 609 16.68 -26.07 19.26
CA GLU A 609 16.08 -25.11 20.20
C GLU A 609 16.36 -23.64 19.81
N LYS A 610 17.53 -23.35 19.21
CA LYS A 610 17.92 -21.99 18.78
C LYS A 610 17.10 -21.50 17.59
N LEU A 611 16.56 -22.41 16.78
CA LEU A 611 15.68 -22.07 15.65
C LEU A 611 14.32 -21.58 16.13
N GLU A 612 13.84 -22.09 17.27
CA GLU A 612 12.61 -21.65 17.94
C GLU A 612 12.81 -20.35 18.77
N GLN A 613 14.06 -19.93 18.98
CA GLN A 613 14.43 -18.69 19.69
C GLN A 613 14.74 -17.51 18.75
N ALA A 614 14.83 -17.75 17.43
CA ALA A 614 15.02 -16.70 16.44
C ALA A 614 13.69 -16.04 16.05
N TRP A 615 13.68 -14.71 15.94
CA TRP A 615 12.47 -13.88 15.98
C TRP A 615 12.24 -13.02 14.73
N ALA A 616 13.14 -13.08 13.74
CA ALA A 616 13.05 -12.33 12.50
C ALA A 616 13.26 -13.26 11.29
N SER A 617 12.48 -13.07 10.24
CA SER A 617 12.61 -13.76 8.95
C SER A 617 12.30 -12.80 7.81
N PHE A 618 12.73 -13.15 6.60
CA PHE A 618 12.38 -12.47 5.35
C PHE A 618 11.45 -13.30 4.45
N ASN A 619 10.92 -14.42 4.93
CA ASN A 619 9.87 -15.21 4.27
C ASN A 619 8.63 -15.32 5.19
N GLU A 620 7.49 -15.75 4.63
CA GLU A 620 6.23 -15.86 5.39
C GLU A 620 6.28 -16.92 6.52
N PRO A 621 5.54 -16.76 7.63
CA PRO A 621 5.52 -17.73 8.73
C PRO A 621 5.16 -19.16 8.30
N ALA A 622 4.28 -19.32 7.31
CA ALA A 622 3.91 -20.63 6.76
C ALA A 622 5.12 -21.37 6.18
N PHE A 623 6.00 -20.66 5.45
CA PHE A 623 7.24 -21.22 4.93
C PHE A 623 8.18 -21.70 6.04
N ILE A 624 8.30 -20.90 7.09
CA ILE A 624 9.18 -21.19 8.22
C ILE A 624 8.76 -22.47 8.97
N GLU A 625 7.46 -22.70 9.18
CA GLU A 625 7.00 -23.94 9.80
C GLU A 625 7.19 -25.17 8.89
N VAL A 626 6.95 -25.06 7.58
CA VAL A 626 7.28 -26.13 6.62
C VAL A 626 8.78 -26.43 6.64
N ALA A 627 9.64 -25.42 6.63
CA ALA A 627 11.08 -25.59 6.67
C ALA A 627 11.56 -26.22 7.99
N LYS A 628 11.00 -25.81 9.14
CA LYS A 628 11.24 -26.48 10.44
C LYS A 628 10.84 -27.96 10.40
N VAL A 629 9.68 -28.30 9.83
CA VAL A 629 9.21 -29.69 9.73
C VAL A 629 10.08 -30.52 8.80
N VAL A 630 10.57 -29.96 7.68
CA VAL A 630 11.54 -30.64 6.80
C VAL A 630 12.82 -31.02 7.57
N LEU A 631 13.40 -30.09 8.34
CA LEU A 631 14.60 -30.36 9.15
C LEU A 631 14.33 -31.43 10.22
N LYS A 632 13.24 -31.28 10.98
CA LYS A 632 12.83 -32.22 12.05
C LYS A 632 12.57 -33.62 11.48
N SER A 633 11.93 -33.71 10.31
CA SER A 633 11.66 -34.97 9.63
C SER A 633 12.92 -35.62 9.07
N GLN A 634 13.89 -34.85 8.56
CA GLN A 634 15.18 -35.41 8.13
C GLN A 634 15.99 -35.98 9.31
N LEU A 635 15.96 -35.34 10.49
CA LEU A 635 16.52 -35.89 11.72
C LEU A 635 15.79 -37.18 12.15
N ALA A 636 14.46 -37.15 12.24
CA ALA A 636 13.65 -38.31 12.63
C ALA A 636 13.88 -39.52 11.70
N ARG A 637 13.91 -39.31 10.38
CA ARG A 637 14.18 -40.36 9.37
C ARG A 637 15.60 -40.93 9.50
N GLN A 638 16.59 -40.12 9.91
CA GLN A 638 17.94 -40.60 10.23
C GLN A 638 17.99 -41.42 11.53
N GLN A 639 17.18 -41.06 12.53
CA GLN A 639 17.02 -41.78 13.80
C GLN A 639 16.14 -43.05 13.68
N GLY A 640 15.58 -43.33 12.50
CA GLY A 640 14.70 -44.50 12.25
C GLY A 640 13.29 -44.34 12.83
N GLN A 641 12.86 -43.10 13.09
CA GLN A 641 11.51 -42.76 13.57
C GLN A 641 10.56 -42.55 12.38
N ASN A 642 9.24 -42.60 12.63
CA ASN A 642 8.27 -42.24 11.62
C ASN A 642 8.17 -40.71 11.47
N THR A 643 7.92 -40.25 10.24
CA THR A 643 7.78 -38.84 9.86
C THR A 643 6.36 -38.48 9.40
N ASP A 644 5.47 -39.46 9.19
CA ASP A 644 4.12 -39.23 8.64
C ASP A 644 3.35 -38.13 9.39
N ASP A 645 3.24 -38.24 10.72
CA ASP A 645 2.51 -37.28 11.57
C ASP A 645 3.15 -35.87 11.55
N LEU A 646 4.48 -35.79 11.37
CA LEU A 646 5.18 -34.50 11.27
C LEU A 646 4.90 -33.84 9.93
N LEU A 647 4.99 -34.59 8.83
CA LEU A 647 4.77 -34.07 7.47
C LEU A 647 3.30 -33.67 7.28
N ALA A 648 2.36 -34.49 7.74
CA ALA A 648 0.92 -34.19 7.71
C ALA A 648 0.56 -32.90 8.49
N SER A 649 1.33 -32.53 9.53
CA SER A 649 1.05 -31.33 10.33
C SER A 649 1.21 -30.00 9.59
N VAL A 650 1.79 -30.00 8.38
CA VAL A 650 1.99 -28.81 7.53
C VAL A 650 1.51 -28.97 6.08
N GLU A 651 0.67 -29.98 5.80
CA GLU A 651 0.17 -30.26 4.43
C GLU A 651 -0.60 -29.07 3.85
N GLU A 652 -1.40 -28.36 4.67
CA GLU A 652 -2.16 -27.18 4.25
C GLU A 652 -1.21 -26.02 3.83
N GLN A 653 -0.19 -25.74 4.63
CA GLN A 653 0.83 -24.72 4.33
C GLN A 653 1.62 -25.08 3.06
N VAL A 654 1.97 -26.36 2.85
CA VAL A 654 2.62 -26.82 1.61
C VAL A 654 1.75 -26.61 0.38
N ILE A 655 0.43 -26.73 0.49
CA ILE A 655 -0.53 -26.44 -0.59
C ILE A 655 -0.64 -24.93 -0.87
N GLU A 656 -0.50 -24.09 0.15
CA GLU A 656 -0.54 -22.63 -0.02
C GLU A 656 0.76 -22.05 -0.60
N LEU A 657 1.91 -22.53 -0.13
CA LEU A 657 3.28 -22.12 -0.52
C LEU A 657 3.70 -22.50 -1.95
N GLN A 658 2.77 -22.88 -2.83
CA GLN A 658 3.08 -23.34 -4.19
C GLN A 658 3.75 -22.29 -5.09
N TRP A 659 3.98 -21.05 -4.62
CA TRP A 659 4.66 -20.01 -5.39
C TRP A 659 5.26 -18.90 -4.52
N ASP A 660 6.54 -18.61 -4.72
CA ASP A 660 7.27 -17.52 -4.06
C ASP A 660 8.49 -17.09 -4.92
N GLU A 661 9.08 -15.94 -4.63
CA GLU A 661 10.20 -15.31 -5.37
C GLU A 661 11.48 -16.15 -5.33
N ILE A 662 11.79 -16.76 -4.17
CA ILE A 662 13.11 -17.33 -3.90
C ILE A 662 13.14 -18.83 -4.26
N PRO A 663 14.08 -19.31 -5.11
CA PRO A 663 14.26 -20.74 -5.39
C PRO A 663 14.58 -21.61 -4.17
N TYR A 664 14.88 -21.00 -3.03
CA TYR A 664 14.97 -21.66 -1.74
C TYR A 664 13.68 -22.41 -1.36
N ILE A 665 12.52 -21.79 -1.64
CA ILE A 665 11.22 -22.35 -1.29
C ILE A 665 10.93 -23.58 -2.16
N ASN A 666 11.31 -23.53 -3.43
CA ASN A 666 11.35 -24.70 -4.32
C ASN A 666 12.22 -25.86 -3.77
N GLN A 667 13.37 -25.56 -3.15
CA GLN A 667 14.25 -26.55 -2.53
C GLN A 667 13.63 -27.20 -1.28
N VAL A 668 12.98 -26.41 -0.43
CA VAL A 668 12.31 -26.90 0.79
C VAL A 668 11.06 -27.72 0.44
N LEU A 669 10.23 -27.28 -0.50
CA LEU A 669 9.07 -28.04 -0.97
C LEU A 669 9.50 -29.37 -1.62
N ALA A 670 10.54 -29.37 -2.45
CA ALA A 670 11.09 -30.61 -2.99
C ALA A 670 11.64 -31.54 -1.89
N SER A 671 12.24 -30.99 -0.84
CA SER A 671 12.69 -31.75 0.33
C SER A 671 11.52 -32.35 1.12
N TYR A 672 10.43 -31.60 1.33
CA TYR A 672 9.18 -32.08 1.93
C TYR A 672 8.57 -33.24 1.14
N TYR A 673 8.43 -33.09 -0.18
CA TYR A 673 7.85 -34.12 -1.03
C TYR A 673 8.72 -35.37 -1.13
N ILE A 674 10.06 -35.26 -1.10
CA ILE A 674 10.96 -36.43 -0.97
C ILE A 674 10.83 -37.09 0.40
N LEU A 675 10.69 -36.32 1.48
CA LEU A 675 10.48 -36.88 2.82
C LEU A 675 9.13 -37.63 2.92
N SER A 676 8.15 -37.19 2.14
CA SER A 676 6.82 -37.81 1.94
C SER A 676 6.79 -38.88 0.81
N ASP A 677 7.95 -39.23 0.24
CA ASP A 677 8.15 -40.16 -0.88
C ASP A 677 7.35 -39.83 -2.19
N ASP A 678 6.80 -38.61 -2.35
CA ASP A 678 6.27 -38.09 -3.62
C ASP A 678 7.39 -37.44 -4.47
N PHE A 679 8.14 -38.32 -5.13
CA PHE A 679 9.19 -37.90 -6.07
C PHE A 679 8.68 -37.12 -7.28
N ALA A 680 7.38 -37.16 -7.61
CA ALA A 680 6.82 -36.49 -8.78
C ALA A 680 6.57 -35.00 -8.51
N SER A 681 5.98 -34.66 -7.36
CA SER A 681 5.83 -33.25 -6.93
C SER A 681 7.19 -32.64 -6.61
N ALA A 682 8.12 -33.40 -6.01
CA ALA A 682 9.49 -32.93 -5.78
C ALA A 682 10.24 -32.57 -7.07
N GLU A 683 10.10 -33.39 -8.13
CA GLU A 683 10.68 -33.12 -9.45
C GLU A 683 10.10 -31.81 -10.05
N VAL A 684 8.79 -31.55 -9.89
CA VAL A 684 8.16 -30.30 -10.36
C VAL A 684 8.72 -29.07 -9.64
N HIS A 685 8.85 -29.11 -8.31
CA HIS A 685 9.34 -27.95 -7.54
C HIS A 685 10.80 -27.60 -7.88
N LEU A 686 11.70 -28.58 -8.04
CA LEU A 686 13.06 -28.29 -8.48
C LEU A 686 13.10 -27.75 -9.93
N ILE A 687 12.29 -28.29 -10.84
CA ILE A 687 12.23 -27.78 -12.24
C ILE A 687 11.79 -26.32 -12.29
N ASP A 688 10.81 -25.91 -11.47
CA ASP A 688 10.38 -24.51 -11.38
C ASP A 688 11.53 -23.60 -10.88
N GLY A 689 12.14 -23.94 -9.75
CA GLY A 689 13.25 -23.16 -9.17
C GLY A 689 14.51 -23.13 -10.05
N CYS A 690 14.75 -24.15 -10.87
CA CYS A 690 15.80 -24.15 -11.90
C CYS A 690 15.61 -23.05 -12.97
N ASN A 691 14.38 -22.58 -13.22
CA ASN A 691 14.15 -21.42 -14.10
C ASN A 691 14.47 -20.11 -13.37
N LYS A 692 14.08 -20.00 -12.09
CA LYS A 692 14.29 -18.81 -11.25
C LYS A 692 15.77 -18.54 -10.96
N ASN A 693 16.58 -19.58 -10.77
CA ASN A 693 18.02 -19.46 -10.55
C ASN A 693 18.78 -20.65 -11.17
N PRO A 694 19.32 -20.50 -12.38
CA PRO A 694 20.15 -21.51 -13.02
C PRO A 694 21.39 -21.95 -12.22
N ALA A 695 21.99 -21.08 -11.41
CA ALA A 695 23.19 -21.42 -10.65
C ALA A 695 22.91 -22.36 -9.46
N ILE A 696 21.81 -22.18 -8.72
CA ILE A 696 21.43 -23.10 -7.64
C ILE A 696 20.95 -24.45 -8.18
N CYS A 697 20.32 -24.47 -9.37
CA CYS A 697 19.94 -25.70 -10.09
C CYS A 697 21.13 -26.68 -10.17
N SER A 698 22.28 -26.21 -10.65
CA SER A 698 23.52 -26.98 -10.73
C SER A 698 24.14 -27.30 -9.37
N GLY A 699 23.78 -26.58 -8.31
CA GLY A 699 24.25 -26.81 -6.95
C GLY A 699 23.47 -27.88 -6.18
N TRP A 700 22.19 -28.10 -6.50
CA TRP A 700 21.32 -29.05 -5.78
C TRP A 700 21.76 -30.52 -5.83
N GLN A 701 22.58 -30.91 -6.80
CA GLN A 701 23.21 -32.24 -6.81
C GLN A 701 24.12 -32.49 -5.59
N ASN A 702 24.56 -31.42 -4.91
CA ASN A 702 25.39 -31.48 -3.70
C ASN A 702 24.55 -31.56 -2.40
N ILE A 703 23.22 -31.67 -2.50
CA ILE A 703 22.32 -31.95 -1.36
C ILE A 703 21.90 -33.42 -1.40
N PRO A 704 22.39 -34.31 -0.51
CA PRO A 704 22.11 -35.74 -0.56
C PRO A 704 20.62 -36.11 -0.48
N LEU A 705 19.79 -35.29 0.20
CA LEU A 705 18.35 -35.51 0.25
C LEU A 705 17.68 -35.44 -1.13
N LEU A 706 18.17 -34.59 -2.04
CA LEU A 706 17.60 -34.42 -3.38
C LEU A 706 18.06 -35.51 -4.38
N ALA A 707 19.08 -36.30 -4.03
CA ALA A 707 19.70 -37.29 -4.90
C ALA A 707 18.73 -38.29 -5.59
N PRO A 708 17.62 -38.76 -4.97
CA PRO A 708 16.66 -39.65 -5.63
C PRO A 708 16.07 -39.11 -6.94
N ILE A 709 15.90 -37.78 -7.05
CA ILE A 709 15.29 -37.14 -8.23
C ILE A 709 16.30 -36.46 -9.17
N MET A 710 17.52 -36.12 -8.73
CA MET A 710 18.48 -35.40 -9.56
C MET A 710 18.88 -36.15 -10.85
N GLN A 711 18.78 -37.48 -10.88
CA GLN A 711 19.07 -38.32 -12.06
C GLN A 711 17.84 -38.58 -12.95
N THR A 712 16.70 -37.97 -12.67
CA THR A 712 15.50 -38.07 -13.53
C THR A 712 15.70 -37.34 -14.86
N LYS A 713 15.03 -37.82 -15.91
CA LYS A 713 15.18 -37.25 -17.26
C LYS A 713 14.74 -35.78 -17.34
N LYS A 714 13.72 -35.35 -16.57
CA LYS A 714 13.25 -33.96 -16.63
C LYS A 714 14.20 -33.01 -15.90
N LEU A 715 14.77 -33.41 -14.76
CA LEU A 715 15.77 -32.59 -14.06
C LEU A 715 17.10 -32.53 -14.80
N GLN A 716 17.57 -33.62 -15.41
CA GLN A 716 18.76 -33.60 -16.27
C GLN A 716 18.57 -32.64 -17.47
N LEU A 717 17.41 -32.66 -18.15
CA LEU A 717 17.07 -31.69 -19.19
C LEU A 717 16.99 -30.24 -18.67
N SER A 718 16.58 -30.06 -17.40
CA SER A 718 16.47 -28.74 -16.78
C SER A 718 17.84 -28.19 -16.35
N LEU A 719 18.78 -29.06 -15.97
CA LEU A 719 20.19 -28.73 -15.75
C LEU A 719 20.86 -28.32 -17.07
N GLU A 720 20.69 -29.08 -18.15
CA GLU A 720 21.18 -28.73 -19.49
C GLU A 720 20.66 -27.35 -19.93
N LYS A 721 19.36 -27.08 -19.70
CA LYS A 721 18.73 -25.78 -19.96
C LYS A 721 19.31 -24.67 -19.07
N ALA A 722 19.49 -24.92 -17.77
CA ALA A 722 20.06 -23.95 -16.83
C ALA A 722 21.47 -23.51 -17.26
N GLU A 723 22.35 -24.47 -17.60
CA GLU A 723 23.67 -24.15 -18.15
C GLU A 723 23.59 -23.36 -19.48
N GLN A 724 22.63 -23.68 -20.35
CA GLN A 724 22.42 -22.93 -21.60
C GLN A 724 22.04 -21.48 -21.32
N VAL A 725 21.09 -21.23 -20.41
CA VAL A 725 20.68 -19.88 -19.98
C VAL A 725 21.85 -19.09 -19.38
N ILE A 726 22.68 -19.74 -18.55
CA ILE A 726 23.92 -19.16 -18.02
C ILE A 726 24.84 -18.73 -19.17
N ARG A 727 25.15 -19.63 -20.12
CA ARG A 727 26.07 -19.38 -21.25
C ARG A 727 25.58 -18.26 -22.16
N GLU A 728 24.31 -18.27 -22.55
CA GLU A 728 23.73 -17.31 -23.50
C GLU A 728 23.67 -15.88 -22.95
N ASN A 729 23.55 -15.71 -21.62
CA ASN A 729 23.43 -14.39 -21.01
C ASN A 729 24.77 -13.76 -20.58
N GLN A 730 25.89 -14.49 -20.52
CA GLN A 730 27.18 -13.94 -20.04
C GLN A 730 27.62 -12.65 -20.74
N SER A 731 27.45 -12.55 -22.05
CA SER A 731 27.82 -11.35 -22.81
C SER A 731 26.94 -10.14 -22.46
N ARG A 732 25.63 -10.36 -22.31
CA ARG A 732 24.65 -9.33 -21.89
C ARG A 732 24.93 -8.88 -20.46
N LEU A 733 25.16 -9.83 -19.56
CA LEU A 733 25.49 -9.62 -18.17
C LEU A 733 26.80 -8.85 -18.00
N THR A 734 27.84 -9.17 -18.77
CA THR A 734 29.11 -8.42 -18.78
C THR A 734 28.90 -6.97 -19.21
N ALA A 735 28.14 -6.74 -20.29
CA ALA A 735 27.82 -5.39 -20.75
C ALA A 735 27.01 -4.58 -19.71
N LEU A 736 26.04 -5.22 -19.05
CA LEU A 736 25.29 -4.60 -17.95
C LEU A 736 26.21 -4.23 -16.78
N ASN A 737 27.05 -5.16 -16.31
CA ASN A 737 28.02 -4.91 -15.23
C ASN A 737 28.91 -3.71 -15.53
N SER A 738 29.41 -3.57 -16.77
CA SER A 738 30.19 -2.42 -17.20
C SER A 738 29.36 -1.12 -17.24
N LYS A 739 28.11 -1.16 -17.73
CA LYS A 739 27.25 0.02 -17.84
C LYS A 739 26.82 0.56 -16.47
N VAL A 740 26.41 -0.31 -15.56
CA VAL A 740 26.05 0.06 -14.18
C VAL A 740 27.29 0.57 -13.44
N ALA A 741 28.44 -0.09 -13.55
CA ALA A 741 29.68 0.38 -12.89
C ALA A 741 30.21 1.73 -13.40
N ALA A 742 29.85 2.14 -14.63
CA ALA A 742 30.18 3.45 -15.18
C ALA A 742 29.20 4.55 -14.72
N SER A 743 28.01 4.17 -14.25
CA SER A 743 26.94 5.08 -13.79
C SER A 743 26.90 5.22 -12.27
N CYS A 744 27.19 4.11 -11.58
CA CYS A 744 27.39 3.98 -10.14
C CYS A 744 28.86 3.62 -9.88
N PRO A 745 29.77 4.62 -9.81
CA PRO A 745 31.13 4.39 -9.34
C PRO A 745 31.12 3.92 -7.88
N ALA A 746 32.14 3.16 -7.47
CA ALA A 746 32.32 2.82 -6.07
C ALA A 746 32.60 4.09 -5.23
N LEU A 747 32.05 4.11 -4.01
CA LEU A 747 32.23 5.15 -3.00
C LEU A 747 33.66 5.17 -2.43
#